data_AF-A0A971FRK6-F1
#
_entry.id   AF-A0A971FRK6-F1
#
_cell.length_a   1.000
_cell.length_b   1.000
_cell.length_c   1.000
_cell.angle_alpha   90.00
_cell.angle_beta   90.00
_cell.angle_gamma   90.00
#
_symmetry.space_group_name_H-M   'P 1'
#
loop_
_entity.id
_entity.type
_entity.pdbx_description
1 polymer ?
#
loop_
_entity_poly.entity_id
_entity_poly.type
_entity_poly.pdbx_seq_one_letter_code
_entity_poly.pdbx_strand_id
1 'polypeptide(L)'
;MNKRTNRREKPVGQKKAPLAQAAPEKGTNGMKPSSKGNDTNKKSGKTIVTKGLPIVIAVAATVTVALLGVHYLITLNSDVLFTAQSLSFFTSDRSFIDTCMHYPGGFISWVAAFLTQFFYHPALGSGIIIALWILSMWLSKYAFKVKAVWMGVLAIPVLCLLVSTIDTGYWIYYIKQTGYFFYGTVGYLFSMLLTLFFSFFKKKTDRIIVMALIVATYPFLGWYALLTLLYICLLSISRIKADDSLFSKIVIPAVPLVLIGIIPLLCYNLYTSIRIEDMWTVGLYIFADSPIVTFSRTVPFIIMAAVPLVFPFLSKLDQGKRDLAWCGAVISIAALVGSYMWLEKRNFTDHNYQAAMRMYKAMDEQDWDKALNEMASLPGDAPREMVIMKNVALLNKGTIGNEMFKYNNMGKMPENDFDTLFVHMVQTAAPLIYYYHGKTNFSTRWSIENSVEYGYSYRNLKNLARCALIDGEMEMAKRYLTILQNTLYYRAWAEHLLPITENPELIKKYPEFDSVRELRDNMGTALDGDDGLCEMYLINYFSHTMNKDSKLLQEYTLAYALIQKDIQLFWQRFMLYAQLHSGEPMPDHYQEAALLYGSLEPESMDISSMPFRPEVRESYQGFQQMSHQLLASGMDAKAVGEAMKVSYGHTFYWFYFFCRDIHSY
;
A
#
# COMPACT_ATOMS: atom_id res chain seq x y z
N MET A 1 -6.24 26.73 52.75
CA MET A 1 -6.60 27.94 53.54
C MET A 1 -8.10 28.16 53.38
N ASN A 2 -8.88 28.24 54.47
CA ASN A 2 -10.37 28.31 54.48
C ASN A 2 -11.14 27.15 53.81
N LYS A 3 -12.47 27.00 53.97
CA LYS A 3 -13.32 26.89 55.20
C LYS A 3 -14.78 26.63 54.77
N ARG A 4 -15.54 25.83 55.55
CA ARG A 4 -17.03 25.66 55.50
C ARG A 4 -17.55 24.96 54.22
N THR A 5 -18.76 24.38 54.18
CA THR A 5 -19.89 24.37 55.17
C THR A 5 -20.43 22.93 55.38
N ASN A 6 -21.42 22.73 56.26
CA ASN A 6 -21.76 21.42 56.84
C ASN A 6 -23.29 21.25 57.08
N ARG A 7 -23.79 20.01 56.93
CA ARG A 7 -25.05 19.43 57.49
C ARG A 7 -26.45 20.01 57.21
N ARG A 8 -27.34 19.07 56.76
CA ARG A 8 -28.75 18.83 57.22
C ARG A 8 -29.80 19.90 56.79
N GLU A 9 -31.13 19.68 56.84
CA GLU A 9 -31.99 18.81 57.68
C GLU A 9 -33.14 18.06 56.95
N LYS A 10 -33.88 17.22 57.71
CA LYS A 10 -35.23 16.70 57.41
C LYS A 10 -36.24 17.29 58.41
N PRO A 11 -37.53 17.42 58.06
CA PRO A 11 -38.63 17.39 59.02
C PRO A 11 -39.24 15.97 59.19
N VAL A 12 -39.74 15.65 60.38
CA VAL A 12 -40.51 14.43 60.71
C VAL A 12 -41.54 14.76 61.80
N GLY A 13 -42.80 14.32 61.63
CA GLY A 13 -43.85 14.36 62.67
C GLY A 13 -44.48 15.74 62.93
N GLN A 14 -45.51 15.86 63.78
CA GLN A 14 -46.24 14.83 64.54
C GLN A 14 -47.60 15.41 65.05
N LYS A 15 -48.46 14.54 65.64
CA LYS A 15 -49.81 14.74 66.25
C LYS A 15 -50.93 14.10 65.40
N LYS A 16 -51.95 13.42 65.95
CA LYS A 16 -52.22 13.00 67.35
C LYS A 16 -53.10 11.72 67.34
N ALA A 17 -53.06 10.94 68.42
CA ALA A 17 -54.01 9.84 68.73
C ALA A 17 -55.29 10.42 69.42
N PRO A 18 -56.35 9.67 69.83
CA PRO A 18 -56.36 8.28 70.35
C PRO A 18 -57.62 7.42 70.03
N LEU A 19 -57.82 6.36 70.83
CA LEU A 19 -58.99 5.43 70.96
C LEU A 19 -59.05 4.32 69.86
N ALA A 20 -58.95 3.01 70.18
CA ALA A 20 -59.71 2.11 71.08
C ALA A 20 -60.93 1.48 70.36
N GLN A 21 -61.33 0.21 70.56
CA GLN A 21 -60.95 -0.79 71.58
C GLN A 21 -61.19 -2.25 71.08
N ALA A 22 -61.15 -3.23 71.99
CA ALA A 22 -61.64 -4.63 71.86
C ALA A 22 -60.80 -5.68 71.09
N ALA A 23 -60.21 -6.59 71.88
CA ALA A 23 -60.01 -8.02 71.59
C ALA A 23 -61.03 -8.81 72.46
N PRO A 24 -61.08 -10.16 72.56
CA PRO A 24 -60.21 -11.22 72.00
C PRO A 24 -61.01 -12.17 71.06
N GLU A 25 -60.93 -13.51 70.92
CA GLU A 25 -60.42 -14.67 71.68
C GLU A 25 -59.98 -15.86 70.78
N LYS A 26 -59.28 -16.84 71.40
CA LYS A 26 -59.23 -18.31 71.17
C LYS A 26 -59.29 -18.88 69.74
N GLY A 27 -58.34 -19.76 69.40
CA GLY A 27 -58.45 -20.60 68.19
C GLY A 27 -57.20 -21.40 67.76
N THR A 28 -56.48 -22.07 68.67
CA THR A 28 -55.38 -22.97 68.29
C THR A 28 -55.88 -24.28 67.69
N ASN A 29 -55.50 -24.62 66.44
CA ASN A 29 -55.08 -25.98 66.06
C ASN A 29 -54.58 -26.13 64.61
N GLY A 30 -53.63 -27.06 64.41
CA GLY A 30 -53.76 -28.12 63.40
C GLY A 30 -53.76 -27.77 61.89
N MET A 31 -52.56 -27.58 61.33
CA MET A 31 -52.06 -28.34 60.15
C MET A 31 -52.90 -28.40 58.83
N LYS A 32 -52.44 -27.61 57.85
CA LYS A 32 -52.30 -27.85 56.37
C LYS A 32 -52.71 -29.21 55.75
N PRO A 33 -52.96 -29.30 54.41
CA PRO A 33 -53.09 -28.23 53.37
C PRO A 33 -54.22 -28.44 52.31
N SER A 34 -54.49 -27.45 51.43
CA SER A 34 -54.19 -27.57 49.97
C SER A 34 -54.81 -26.49 49.04
N SER A 35 -53.98 -26.06 48.07
CA SER A 35 -54.32 -25.70 46.67
C SER A 35 -54.98 -24.35 46.28
N LYS A 36 -54.62 -23.94 45.05
CA LYS A 36 -55.27 -23.03 44.09
C LYS A 36 -55.38 -21.52 44.42
N GLY A 37 -54.57 -20.74 43.70
CA GLY A 37 -54.67 -19.28 43.57
C GLY A 37 -53.96 -18.77 42.30
N ASN A 38 -54.68 -18.77 41.17
CA ASN A 38 -54.41 -18.13 39.87
C ASN A 38 -52.98 -18.04 39.32
N ASP A 39 -52.67 -18.89 38.34
CA ASP A 39 -51.65 -18.64 37.31
C ASP A 39 -52.22 -17.76 36.19
N THR A 40 -51.73 -16.51 36.01
CA THR A 40 -51.84 -15.77 34.74
C THR A 40 -50.62 -14.89 34.44
N ASN A 41 -49.94 -15.21 33.33
CA ASN A 41 -49.19 -14.31 32.45
C ASN A 41 -48.35 -13.15 33.03
N LYS A 42 -47.08 -13.43 33.42
CA LYS A 42 -46.02 -12.39 33.35
C LYS A 42 -44.54 -12.83 33.22
N LYS A 43 -44.23 -14.05 32.74
CA LYS A 43 -42.84 -14.57 32.70
C LYS A 43 -42.27 -15.09 31.35
N SER A 44 -43.02 -15.06 30.24
CA SER A 44 -42.51 -15.58 28.95
C SER A 44 -41.56 -14.61 28.21
N GLY A 45 -42.01 -13.39 27.91
CA GLY A 45 -41.38 -12.53 26.89
C GLY A 45 -40.01 -11.88 27.18
N LYS A 46 -39.38 -12.07 28.36
CA LYS A 46 -38.12 -11.34 28.72
C LYS A 46 -36.85 -12.20 28.72
N THR A 47 -36.93 -13.51 28.48
CA THR A 47 -35.79 -14.44 28.64
C THR A 47 -35.16 -14.89 27.31
N ILE A 48 -35.83 -14.66 26.18
CA ILE A 48 -35.38 -15.12 24.86
C ILE A 48 -34.34 -14.14 24.27
N VAL A 49 -34.65 -12.83 24.30
CA VAL A 49 -33.83 -11.75 23.72
C VAL A 49 -32.39 -11.73 24.26
N THR A 50 -32.20 -12.05 25.55
CA THR A 50 -30.88 -12.02 26.20
C THR A 50 -29.95 -13.18 25.84
N LYS A 51 -30.47 -14.31 25.35
CA LYS A 51 -29.63 -15.44 24.87
C LYS A 51 -29.08 -15.21 23.47
N GLY A 52 -29.80 -14.48 22.61
CA GLY A 52 -29.36 -14.19 21.24
C GLY A 52 -28.25 -13.13 21.16
N LEU A 53 -28.30 -12.11 22.02
CA LEU A 53 -27.44 -10.92 21.96
C LEU A 53 -25.92 -11.22 21.82
N PRO A 54 -25.30 -12.17 22.56
CA PRO A 54 -23.89 -12.50 22.37
C PRO A 54 -23.55 -13.07 21.00
N ILE A 55 -24.46 -13.84 20.40
CA ILE A 55 -24.27 -14.45 19.07
C ILE A 55 -24.45 -13.38 17.99
N VAL A 56 -25.46 -12.52 18.14
CA VAL A 56 -25.67 -11.36 17.25
C VAL A 56 -24.44 -10.45 17.22
N ILE A 57 -23.82 -10.15 18.37
CA ILE A 57 -22.58 -9.35 18.45
C ILE A 57 -21.41 -10.06 17.74
N ALA A 58 -21.27 -11.38 17.89
CA ALA A 58 -20.20 -12.14 17.22
C ALA A 58 -20.35 -12.20 15.70
N VAL A 59 -21.58 -12.38 15.21
CA VAL A 59 -21.89 -12.32 13.78
C VAL A 59 -21.69 -10.90 13.25
N ALA A 60 -22.22 -9.88 13.94
CA ALA A 60 -22.06 -8.49 13.56
C ALA A 60 -20.59 -8.08 13.45
N ALA A 61 -19.76 -8.35 14.47
CA ALA A 61 -18.33 -8.05 14.43
C ALA A 61 -17.60 -8.77 13.28
N THR A 62 -17.96 -10.03 13.00
CA THR A 62 -17.40 -10.79 11.86
C THR A 62 -17.79 -10.17 10.52
N VAL A 63 -19.06 -9.78 10.36
CA VAL A 63 -19.57 -9.11 9.16
C VAL A 63 -18.95 -7.71 9.01
N THR A 64 -18.77 -6.95 10.09
CA THR A 64 -18.09 -5.65 10.06
C THR A 64 -16.64 -5.78 9.58
N VAL A 65 -15.86 -6.74 10.10
CA VAL A 65 -14.48 -6.98 9.61
C VAL A 65 -14.49 -7.36 8.13
N ALA A 66 -15.43 -8.19 7.69
CA ALA A 66 -15.56 -8.57 6.27
C ALA A 66 -15.91 -7.37 5.37
N LEU A 67 -16.91 -6.56 5.75
CA LEU A 67 -17.35 -5.40 4.97
C LEU A 67 -16.30 -4.28 4.92
N LEU A 68 -15.62 -3.99 6.04
CA LEU A 68 -14.51 -3.04 6.07
C LEU A 68 -13.35 -3.52 5.20
N GLY A 69 -13.00 -4.80 5.27
CA GLY A 69 -12.00 -5.40 4.40
C GLY A 69 -12.36 -5.30 2.92
N VAL A 70 -13.59 -5.66 2.53
CA VAL A 70 -14.07 -5.53 1.13
C VAL A 70 -14.04 -4.07 0.67
N HIS A 71 -14.50 -3.13 1.49
CA HIS A 71 -14.50 -1.72 1.13
C HIS A 71 -13.09 -1.17 0.94
N TYR A 72 -12.27 -1.18 2.00
CA TYR A 72 -10.95 -0.55 1.95
C TYR A 72 -9.96 -1.29 1.03
N LEU A 73 -10.03 -2.62 0.91
CA LEU A 73 -9.10 -3.38 0.06
C LEU A 73 -9.56 -3.50 -1.40
N ILE A 74 -10.83 -3.86 -1.64
CA ILE A 74 -11.31 -4.18 -3.00
C ILE A 74 -11.85 -2.93 -3.71
N THR A 75 -12.56 -2.04 -3.02
CA THR A 75 -13.17 -0.85 -3.66
C THR A 75 -12.32 0.40 -3.62
N LEU A 76 -11.36 0.53 -2.69
CA LEU A 76 -10.54 1.75 -2.52
C LEU A 76 -9.04 1.57 -2.80
N ASN A 77 -8.48 0.37 -2.70
CA ASN A 77 -7.02 0.14 -2.81
C ASN A 77 -6.63 -1.01 -3.77
N SER A 78 -7.49 -1.36 -4.74
CA SER A 78 -7.23 -2.46 -5.69
C SER A 78 -5.95 -2.26 -6.51
N ASP A 79 -5.70 -1.03 -6.97
CA ASP A 79 -4.48 -0.67 -7.74
C ASP A 79 -3.21 -0.76 -6.88
N VAL A 80 -3.33 -0.39 -5.60
CA VAL A 80 -2.27 -0.48 -4.60
C VAL A 80 -1.90 -1.94 -4.32
N LEU A 81 -2.89 -2.82 -4.22
CA LEU A 81 -2.68 -4.26 -4.05
C LEU A 81 -2.09 -4.92 -5.30
N PHE A 82 -2.51 -4.52 -6.50
CA PHE A 82 -1.87 -4.98 -7.74
C PHE A 82 -0.40 -4.52 -7.83
N THR A 83 -0.11 -3.30 -7.38
CA THR A 83 1.26 -2.77 -7.32
C THR A 83 2.10 -3.48 -6.25
N ALA A 84 1.52 -3.74 -5.08
CA ALA A 84 2.14 -4.47 -3.97
C ALA A 84 2.68 -5.84 -4.37
N GLN A 85 1.94 -6.61 -5.19
CA GLN A 85 2.47 -7.87 -5.70
C GLN A 85 3.54 -7.66 -6.79
N SER A 86 3.42 -6.64 -7.65
CA SER A 86 4.42 -6.36 -8.69
C SER A 86 5.80 -5.98 -8.10
N LEU A 87 5.79 -5.34 -6.93
CA LEU A 87 6.95 -4.95 -6.14
C LEU A 87 7.43 -6.07 -5.20
N SER A 88 6.70 -7.20 -5.12
CA SER A 88 7.09 -8.38 -4.37
C SER A 88 7.65 -9.47 -5.29
N PHE A 89 8.18 -10.54 -4.68
CA PHE A 89 8.69 -11.70 -5.38
C PHE A 89 8.43 -12.97 -4.58
N PHE A 90 8.05 -14.03 -5.29
CA PHE A 90 8.00 -15.39 -4.80
C PHE A 90 8.42 -16.33 -5.94
N THR A 91 9.17 -17.37 -5.61
CA THR A 91 9.39 -18.52 -6.49
C THR A 91 9.25 -19.81 -5.69
N SER A 92 8.89 -20.89 -6.40
CA SER A 92 8.83 -22.24 -5.85
C SER A 92 10.20 -22.91 -5.71
N ASP A 93 11.26 -22.28 -6.23
CA ASP A 93 12.63 -22.78 -6.10
C ASP A 93 13.14 -22.80 -4.64
N ARG A 94 14.00 -23.77 -4.35
CA ARG A 94 14.60 -23.99 -3.04
C ARG A 94 15.47 -22.81 -2.59
N SER A 95 16.17 -22.13 -3.50
CA SER A 95 17.01 -20.99 -3.13
C SER A 95 16.23 -19.93 -2.35
N PHE A 96 14.97 -19.67 -2.71
CA PHE A 96 14.15 -18.64 -2.10
C PHE A 96 13.67 -18.99 -0.68
N ILE A 97 13.32 -20.25 -0.40
CA ILE A 97 13.03 -20.66 0.99
C ILE A 97 14.29 -20.69 1.84
N ASP A 98 15.42 -21.12 1.28
CA ASP A 98 16.71 -21.08 1.97
C ASP A 98 17.08 -19.60 2.29
N THR A 99 16.95 -18.65 1.36
CA THR A 99 17.10 -17.19 1.60
C THR A 99 16.16 -16.69 2.69
N CYS A 100 14.86 -17.03 2.65
CA CYS A 100 13.92 -16.63 3.70
C CYS A 100 14.36 -17.12 5.08
N MET A 101 14.86 -18.36 5.17
CA MET A 101 15.28 -18.99 6.43
C MET A 101 16.62 -18.48 6.99
N HIS A 102 17.34 -17.59 6.30
CA HIS A 102 18.51 -16.88 6.85
C HIS A 102 18.15 -15.89 7.98
N TYR A 103 16.85 -15.62 8.21
CA TYR A 103 16.38 -14.73 9.27
C TYR A 103 15.31 -15.41 10.15
N PRO A 104 15.27 -15.16 11.47
CA PRO A 104 14.18 -15.57 12.34
C PRO A 104 12.83 -15.09 11.81
N GLY A 105 11.87 -16.01 11.66
CA GLY A 105 10.59 -15.69 11.01
C GLY A 105 10.55 -15.98 9.51
N GLY A 106 11.59 -16.59 8.95
CA GLY A 106 11.70 -16.91 7.52
C GLY A 106 10.55 -17.73 6.95
N PHE A 107 9.95 -18.64 7.74
CA PHE A 107 8.79 -19.39 7.28
C PHE A 107 7.55 -18.49 7.13
N ILE A 108 7.40 -17.46 7.97
CA ILE A 108 6.37 -16.44 7.79
C ILE A 108 6.66 -15.62 6.52
N SER A 109 7.91 -15.22 6.25
CA SER A 109 8.30 -14.52 5.00
C SER A 109 7.92 -15.33 3.76
N TRP A 110 8.25 -16.62 3.75
CA TRP A 110 7.99 -17.51 2.63
C TRP A 110 6.49 -17.73 2.38
N VAL A 111 5.71 -18.05 3.43
CA VAL A 111 4.24 -18.17 3.32
C VAL A 111 3.60 -16.85 2.93
N ALA A 112 4.08 -15.72 3.47
CA ALA A 112 3.51 -14.42 3.18
C ALA A 112 3.80 -13.96 1.74
N ALA A 113 5.00 -14.19 1.21
CA ALA A 113 5.32 -13.96 -0.20
C ALA A 113 4.47 -14.84 -1.13
N PHE A 114 4.28 -16.12 -0.78
CA PHE A 114 3.37 -17.03 -1.50
C PHE A 114 1.92 -16.52 -1.53
N LEU A 115 1.48 -15.79 -0.50
CA LEU A 115 0.13 -15.22 -0.45
C LEU A 115 0.01 -13.86 -1.15
N THR A 116 1.05 -13.01 -1.08
CA THR A 116 1.04 -11.67 -1.70
C THR A 116 0.79 -11.71 -3.21
N GLN A 117 1.32 -12.70 -3.93
CA GLN A 117 1.08 -12.84 -5.38
C GLN A 117 -0.41 -12.93 -5.78
N PHE A 118 -1.30 -13.40 -4.89
CA PHE A 118 -2.73 -13.47 -5.18
C PHE A 118 -3.41 -12.10 -5.32
N PHE A 119 -2.75 -11.00 -4.92
CA PHE A 119 -3.22 -9.65 -5.26
C PHE A 119 -3.08 -9.31 -6.76
N TYR A 120 -2.52 -10.20 -7.60
CA TYR A 120 -2.56 -10.05 -9.06
C TYR A 120 -4.01 -9.97 -9.57
N HIS A 121 -4.93 -10.63 -8.86
CA HIS A 121 -6.35 -10.34 -8.88
C HIS A 121 -6.74 -9.78 -7.50
N PRO A 122 -6.78 -8.44 -7.29
CA PRO A 122 -6.89 -7.85 -5.95
C PRO A 122 -8.01 -8.44 -5.09
N ALA A 123 -9.20 -8.65 -5.65
CA ALA A 123 -10.34 -9.25 -4.96
C ALA A 123 -10.07 -10.67 -4.40
N LEU A 124 -9.23 -11.48 -5.07
CA LEU A 124 -8.86 -12.82 -4.61
C LEU A 124 -7.91 -12.73 -3.41
N GLY A 125 -6.81 -11.96 -3.53
CA GLY A 125 -5.90 -11.71 -2.42
C GLY A 125 -6.57 -11.07 -1.21
N SER A 126 -7.48 -10.10 -1.43
CA SER A 126 -8.32 -9.52 -0.38
C SER A 126 -9.25 -10.54 0.27
N GLY A 127 -9.89 -11.41 -0.51
CA GLY A 127 -10.72 -12.50 0.02
C GLY A 127 -9.92 -13.44 0.93
N ILE A 128 -8.68 -13.76 0.55
CA ILE A 128 -7.77 -14.59 1.34
C ILE A 128 -7.36 -13.89 2.65
N ILE A 129 -6.88 -12.64 2.60
CA ILE A 129 -6.42 -11.95 3.82
C ILE A 129 -7.57 -11.71 4.82
N ILE A 130 -8.77 -11.37 4.34
CA ILE A 130 -9.98 -11.23 5.15
C ILE A 130 -10.38 -12.56 5.80
N ALA A 131 -10.29 -13.67 5.07
CA ALA A 131 -10.57 -15.00 5.62
C ALA A 131 -9.56 -15.38 6.73
N LEU A 132 -8.27 -15.07 6.56
CA LEU A 132 -7.25 -15.30 7.58
C LEU A 132 -7.42 -14.40 8.81
N TRP A 133 -7.89 -13.16 8.64
CA TRP A 133 -8.27 -12.26 9.75
C TRP A 133 -9.47 -12.78 10.54
N ILE A 134 -10.54 -13.19 9.85
CA ILE A 134 -11.72 -13.79 10.49
C ILE A 134 -11.31 -15.06 11.25
N LEU A 135 -10.53 -15.94 10.63
CA LEU A 135 -10.00 -17.15 11.28
C LEU A 135 -9.20 -16.80 12.54
N SER A 136 -8.28 -15.84 12.45
CA SER A 136 -7.46 -15.38 13.58
C SER A 136 -8.31 -14.88 14.75
N MET A 137 -9.29 -14.02 14.50
CA MET A 137 -10.22 -13.49 15.51
C MET A 137 -11.00 -14.61 16.22
N TRP A 138 -11.49 -15.61 15.46
CA TRP A 138 -12.18 -16.76 16.05
C TRP A 138 -11.23 -17.68 16.82
N LEU A 139 -9.99 -17.87 16.37
CA LEU A 139 -8.95 -18.59 17.12
C LEU A 139 -8.62 -17.90 18.45
N SER A 140 -8.49 -16.57 18.48
CA SER A 140 -8.34 -15.79 19.72
C SER A 140 -9.48 -16.10 20.71
N LYS A 141 -10.72 -16.10 20.22
CA LYS A 141 -11.91 -16.42 21.03
C LYS A 141 -11.81 -17.81 21.67
N TYR A 142 -11.34 -18.83 20.93
CA TYR A 142 -11.21 -20.19 21.45
C TYR A 142 -10.00 -20.37 22.38
N ALA A 143 -8.83 -19.80 22.05
CA ALA A 143 -7.60 -19.94 22.83
C ALA A 143 -7.73 -19.36 24.24
N PHE A 144 -8.21 -18.12 24.32
CA PHE A 144 -8.43 -17.39 25.56
C PHE A 144 -9.78 -17.70 26.21
N LYS A 145 -10.68 -18.43 25.52
CA LYS A 145 -12.03 -18.80 25.96
C LYS A 145 -12.90 -17.57 26.28
N VAL A 146 -12.80 -16.55 25.42
CA VAL A 146 -13.52 -15.29 25.57
C VAL A 146 -14.99 -15.45 25.17
N LYS A 147 -15.88 -14.75 25.88
CA LYS A 147 -17.33 -14.77 25.64
C LYS A 147 -17.67 -13.92 24.41
N ALA A 148 -18.64 -14.40 23.61
CA ALA A 148 -18.99 -13.84 22.29
C ALA A 148 -19.38 -12.34 22.28
N VAL A 149 -19.81 -11.79 23.42
CA VAL A 149 -20.07 -10.35 23.62
C VAL A 149 -18.84 -9.46 23.35
N TRP A 150 -17.62 -9.98 23.54
CA TRP A 150 -16.37 -9.22 23.39
C TRP A 150 -15.76 -9.27 21.98
N MET A 151 -16.48 -9.79 20.98
CA MET A 151 -15.92 -9.99 19.63
C MET A 151 -15.47 -8.70 18.93
N GLY A 152 -16.05 -7.54 19.26
CA GLY A 152 -15.54 -6.25 18.76
C GLY A 152 -14.16 -5.88 19.31
N VAL A 153 -13.82 -6.32 20.52
CA VAL A 153 -12.47 -6.17 21.10
C VAL A 153 -11.48 -7.16 20.48
N LEU A 154 -11.95 -8.36 20.13
CA LEU A 154 -11.15 -9.36 19.40
C LEU A 154 -10.94 -9.02 17.93
N ALA A 155 -11.75 -8.12 17.36
CA ALA A 155 -11.56 -7.58 16.01
C ALA A 155 -10.42 -6.55 15.94
N ILE A 156 -10.07 -5.86 17.04
CA ILE A 156 -9.07 -4.77 17.02
C ILE A 156 -7.72 -5.22 16.42
N PRO A 157 -7.10 -6.36 16.79
CA PRO A 157 -5.81 -6.76 16.22
C PRO A 157 -5.83 -6.94 14.70
N VAL A 158 -6.92 -7.47 14.15
CA VAL A 158 -7.04 -7.66 12.68
C VAL A 158 -7.46 -6.39 11.96
N LEU A 159 -8.17 -5.47 12.62
CA LEU A 159 -8.41 -4.12 12.10
C LEU A 159 -7.13 -3.27 12.13
N CYS A 160 -6.19 -3.52 13.05
CA CYS A 160 -4.85 -2.93 12.99
C CYS A 160 -4.05 -3.42 11.77
N LEU A 161 -4.17 -4.70 11.41
CA LEU A 161 -3.56 -5.26 10.18
C LEU A 161 -4.21 -4.70 8.90
N LEU A 162 -5.50 -4.35 8.94
CA LEU A 162 -6.14 -3.59 7.85
C LEU A 162 -5.61 -2.16 7.78
N VAL A 163 -5.46 -1.45 8.92
CA VAL A 163 -4.82 -0.11 8.94
C VAL A 163 -3.43 -0.16 8.33
N SER A 164 -2.55 -1.07 8.75
CA SER A 164 -1.19 -1.15 8.19
C SER A 164 -1.13 -1.64 6.73
N THR A 165 -2.23 -2.16 6.18
CA THR A 165 -2.34 -2.46 4.74
C THR A 165 -2.58 -1.18 3.92
N ILE A 166 -3.41 -0.25 4.41
CA ILE A 166 -3.85 0.96 3.68
C ILE A 166 -3.07 2.24 4.01
N ASP A 167 -2.43 2.28 5.19
CA ASP A 167 -1.57 3.37 5.68
C ASP A 167 -0.16 3.31 5.06
N THR A 168 0.07 2.48 4.04
CA THR A 168 1.36 2.34 3.35
C THR A 168 1.70 3.59 2.55
N GLY A 169 0.82 3.98 1.61
CA GLY A 169 1.10 5.05 0.65
C GLY A 169 2.46 4.85 -0.05
N TYR A 170 3.18 5.94 -0.26
CA TYR A 170 4.49 5.96 -0.90
C TYR A 170 5.57 5.06 -0.25
N TRP A 171 5.42 4.61 1.00
CA TRP A 171 6.33 3.61 1.59
C TRP A 171 6.31 2.26 0.87
N ILE A 172 5.29 1.96 0.04
CA ILE A 172 5.18 0.72 -0.74
C ILE A 172 6.44 0.41 -1.58
N TYR A 173 7.17 1.44 -2.01
CA TYR A 173 8.41 1.33 -2.79
C TYR A 173 9.68 1.10 -1.94
N TYR A 174 9.59 1.26 -0.60
CA TYR A 174 10.70 1.15 0.35
C TYR A 174 10.59 -0.06 1.29
N ILE A 175 9.59 -0.93 1.09
CA ILE A 175 9.35 -2.11 1.94
C ILE A 175 10.40 -3.19 1.69
N LYS A 176 11.34 -3.34 2.62
CA LYS A 176 12.38 -4.40 2.60
C LYS A 176 11.92 -5.78 3.09
N GLN A 177 10.76 -5.87 3.76
CA GLN A 177 10.28 -7.13 4.33
C GLN A 177 9.59 -8.01 3.27
N THR A 178 10.22 -9.14 2.95
CA THR A 178 9.65 -10.19 2.09
C THR A 178 8.25 -10.60 2.57
N GLY A 179 7.25 -10.45 1.68
CA GLY A 179 5.86 -10.82 1.96
C GLY A 179 5.05 -9.83 2.82
N TYR A 180 5.51 -8.58 2.99
CA TYR A 180 4.98 -7.58 3.93
C TYR A 180 3.50 -7.71 4.32
N PHE A 181 2.62 -7.58 3.33
CA PHE A 181 1.17 -7.47 3.46
C PHE A 181 0.53 -8.68 4.15
N PHE A 182 1.06 -9.89 3.94
CA PHE A 182 0.57 -11.09 4.60
C PHE A 182 1.35 -11.47 5.86
N TYR A 183 2.59 -11.01 6.03
CA TYR A 183 3.48 -11.44 7.13
C TYR A 183 2.85 -11.16 8.50
N GLY A 184 2.25 -9.97 8.68
CA GLY A 184 1.54 -9.61 9.91
C GLY A 184 0.36 -10.53 10.22
N THR A 185 -0.42 -10.84 9.19
CA THR A 185 -1.59 -11.73 9.24
C THR A 185 -1.20 -13.17 9.54
N VAL A 186 -0.17 -13.70 8.87
CA VAL A 186 0.32 -15.08 9.02
C VAL A 186 0.98 -15.26 10.40
N GLY A 187 1.79 -14.31 10.84
CA GLY A 187 2.41 -14.34 12.17
C GLY A 187 1.38 -14.29 13.30
N TYR A 188 0.42 -13.38 13.23
CA TYR A 188 -0.66 -13.30 14.22
C TYR A 188 -1.52 -14.59 14.25
N LEU A 189 -1.83 -15.14 13.07
CA LEU A 189 -2.54 -16.41 12.94
C LEU A 189 -1.77 -17.55 13.64
N PHE A 190 -0.46 -17.69 13.39
CA PHE A 190 0.35 -18.70 14.06
C PHE A 190 0.45 -18.48 15.57
N SER A 191 0.56 -17.24 16.05
CA SER A 191 0.52 -16.95 17.48
C SER A 191 -0.81 -17.38 18.12
N MET A 192 -1.95 -17.17 17.45
CA MET A 192 -3.25 -17.62 17.91
C MET A 192 -3.41 -19.15 17.86
N LEU A 193 -2.89 -19.81 16.82
CA LEU A 193 -2.87 -21.27 16.71
C LEU A 193 -2.05 -21.94 17.81
N LEU A 194 -0.83 -21.46 18.07
CA LEU A 194 0.04 -22.01 19.13
C LEU A 194 -0.52 -21.71 20.53
N THR A 195 -1.10 -20.53 20.75
CA THR A 195 -1.78 -20.21 22.01
C THR A 195 -3.02 -21.11 22.20
N LEU A 196 -3.80 -21.38 21.14
CA LEU A 196 -4.93 -22.33 21.18
C LEU A 196 -4.46 -23.75 21.52
N PHE A 197 -3.39 -24.22 20.86
CA PHE A 197 -2.79 -25.53 21.08
C PHE A 197 -2.36 -25.71 22.55
N PHE A 198 -1.57 -24.77 23.09
CA PHE A 198 -1.22 -24.75 24.52
C PHE A 198 -2.47 -24.73 25.42
N SER A 199 -3.54 -24.03 25.00
CA SER A 199 -4.75 -23.85 25.80
C SER A 199 -5.47 -25.16 26.18
N PHE A 200 -5.25 -26.25 25.43
CA PHE A 200 -5.84 -27.57 25.68
C PHE A 200 -5.17 -28.30 26.86
N PHE A 201 -3.88 -28.07 27.10
CA PHE A 201 -3.08 -28.85 28.06
C PHE A 201 -3.36 -28.48 29.52
N LYS A 202 -3.65 -29.50 30.33
CA LYS A 202 -4.04 -29.36 31.75
C LYS A 202 -2.95 -29.80 32.73
N LYS A 203 -2.16 -30.83 32.42
CA LYS A 203 -1.07 -31.29 33.30
C LYS A 203 0.11 -30.32 33.25
N LYS A 204 0.92 -30.30 34.32
CA LYS A 204 2.09 -29.40 34.44
C LYS A 204 3.23 -29.83 33.50
N THR A 205 3.47 -31.13 33.41
CA THR A 205 4.42 -31.77 32.48
C THR A 205 4.17 -31.35 31.04
N ASP A 206 2.95 -31.56 30.56
CA ASP A 206 2.57 -31.37 29.17
C ASP A 206 2.69 -29.88 28.77
N ARG A 207 2.41 -28.96 29.70
CA ARG A 207 2.62 -27.52 29.49
C ARG A 207 4.07 -27.15 29.32
N ILE A 208 4.98 -27.71 30.12
CA ILE A 208 6.42 -27.45 30.00
C ILE A 208 6.95 -28.01 28.68
N ILE A 209 6.51 -29.21 28.28
CA ILE A 209 6.86 -29.83 26.99
C ILE A 209 6.37 -28.96 25.82
N VAL A 210 5.12 -28.46 25.87
CA VAL A 210 4.57 -27.59 24.81
C VAL A 210 5.22 -26.20 24.80
N MET A 211 5.64 -25.66 25.95
CA MET A 211 6.48 -24.45 25.99
C MET A 211 7.82 -24.69 25.28
N ALA A 212 8.48 -25.82 25.52
CA ALA A 212 9.73 -26.18 24.84
C ALA A 212 9.55 -26.45 23.34
N LEU A 213 8.39 -26.97 22.91
CA LEU A 213 8.06 -27.09 21.49
C LEU A 213 7.85 -25.72 20.84
N ILE A 214 7.18 -24.78 21.53
CA ILE A 214 6.96 -23.41 21.04
C ILE A 214 8.28 -22.62 21.00
N VAL A 215 9.19 -22.83 21.95
CA VAL A 215 10.58 -22.34 21.91
C VAL A 215 11.26 -22.70 20.58
N ALA A 216 11.15 -23.97 20.17
CA ALA A 216 11.75 -24.45 18.92
C ALA A 216 11.13 -23.85 17.64
N THR A 217 10.01 -23.11 17.74
CA THR A 217 9.41 -22.40 16.59
C THR A 217 10.03 -21.02 16.33
N TYR A 218 10.86 -20.47 17.23
CA TYR A 218 11.45 -19.13 17.05
C TYR A 218 12.23 -18.93 15.74
N PRO A 219 13.08 -19.87 15.26
CA PRO A 219 13.72 -19.75 13.94
C PRO A 219 12.71 -19.55 12.80
N PHE A 220 11.56 -20.22 12.87
CA PHE A 220 10.52 -20.19 11.84
C PHE A 220 9.57 -18.99 11.96
N LEU A 221 9.32 -18.49 13.18
CA LEU A 221 8.28 -17.50 13.48
C LEU A 221 8.79 -16.16 14.05
N GLY A 222 10.08 -16.03 14.35
CA GLY A 222 10.69 -14.80 14.85
C GLY A 222 10.02 -14.29 16.13
N TRP A 223 9.78 -12.97 16.21
CA TRP A 223 9.11 -12.37 17.37
C TRP A 223 7.70 -12.93 17.64
N TYR A 224 6.99 -13.52 16.66
CA TYR A 224 5.68 -14.12 16.89
C TYR A 224 5.74 -15.35 17.81
N ALA A 225 6.88 -16.05 17.90
CA ALA A 225 7.12 -17.07 18.93
C ALA A 225 7.25 -16.45 20.33
N LEU A 226 7.96 -15.32 20.45
CA LEU A 226 8.11 -14.58 21.71
C LEU A 226 6.77 -14.01 22.18
N LEU A 227 5.97 -13.46 21.25
CA LEU A 227 4.61 -12.99 21.48
C LEU A 227 3.69 -14.12 21.98
N THR A 228 3.82 -15.32 21.40
CA THR A 228 3.10 -16.53 21.85
C THR A 228 3.47 -16.90 23.29
N LEU A 229 4.75 -16.84 23.65
CA LEU A 229 5.21 -17.09 25.02
C LEU A 229 4.66 -16.07 26.02
N LEU A 230 4.55 -14.79 25.62
CA LEU A 230 3.94 -13.73 26.43
C LEU A 230 2.44 -13.99 26.65
N TYR A 231 1.72 -14.38 25.60
CA TYR A 231 0.31 -14.79 25.69
C TYR A 231 0.13 -16.03 26.58
N ILE A 232 1.04 -17.00 26.51
CA ILE A 232 1.04 -18.21 27.34
C ILE A 232 1.33 -17.89 28.82
N CYS A 233 2.21 -16.91 29.12
CA CYS A 233 2.42 -16.39 30.46
C CYS A 233 1.10 -15.84 31.05
N LEU A 234 0.48 -14.86 30.39
CA LEU A 234 -0.76 -14.23 30.87
C LEU A 234 -1.93 -15.22 30.93
N LEU A 235 -2.03 -16.14 29.96
CA LEU A 235 -3.02 -17.22 30.00
C LEU A 235 -2.79 -18.15 31.20
N SER A 236 -1.53 -18.42 31.57
CA SER A 236 -1.19 -19.21 32.75
C SER A 236 -1.55 -18.47 34.05
N ILE A 237 -1.18 -17.19 34.18
CA ILE A 237 -1.56 -16.33 35.31
C ILE A 237 -3.09 -16.28 35.47
N SER A 238 -3.81 -16.09 34.37
CA SER A 238 -5.28 -16.05 34.39
C SER A 238 -5.90 -17.36 34.91
N ARG A 239 -5.24 -18.51 34.70
CA ARG A 239 -5.76 -19.83 35.03
C ARG A 239 -5.35 -20.33 36.43
N ILE A 240 -4.60 -19.53 37.21
CA ILE A 240 -4.27 -19.81 38.61
C ILE A 240 -5.54 -19.90 39.47
N LYS A 241 -5.61 -20.93 40.32
CA LYS A 241 -6.60 -21.10 41.39
C LYS A 241 -6.01 -20.81 42.77
N ALA A 242 -6.89 -20.60 43.77
CA ALA A 242 -6.49 -20.48 45.17
C ALA A 242 -5.73 -21.72 45.67
N ASP A 243 -6.19 -22.91 45.28
CA ASP A 243 -5.66 -24.21 45.75
C ASP A 243 -4.42 -24.69 44.96
N ASP A 244 -3.98 -23.95 43.94
CA ASP A 244 -2.82 -24.33 43.15
C ASP A 244 -1.53 -24.32 43.98
N SER A 245 -0.71 -25.36 43.84
CA SER A 245 0.63 -25.43 44.45
C SER A 245 1.49 -24.22 44.08
N LEU A 246 2.36 -23.76 44.97
CA LEU A 246 3.24 -22.60 44.78
C LEU A 246 4.05 -22.67 43.47
N PHE A 247 4.52 -23.87 43.10
CA PHE A 247 5.14 -24.14 41.79
C PHE A 247 4.26 -23.74 40.59
N SER A 248 2.95 -24.08 40.62
CA SER A 248 2.00 -23.71 39.55
C SER A 248 1.78 -22.19 39.48
N LYS A 249 1.85 -21.51 40.62
CA LYS A 249 1.60 -20.07 40.75
C LYS A 249 2.77 -19.21 40.27
N ILE A 250 4.00 -19.67 40.46
CA ILE A 250 5.22 -18.92 40.13
C ILE A 250 5.93 -19.47 38.89
N VAL A 251 6.26 -20.76 38.87
CA VAL A 251 7.16 -21.33 37.83
C VAL A 251 6.49 -21.39 36.46
N ILE A 252 5.23 -21.81 36.38
CA ILE A 252 4.52 -21.93 35.08
C ILE A 252 4.34 -20.56 34.40
N PRO A 253 4.01 -19.45 35.11
CA PRO A 253 4.10 -18.10 34.55
C PRO A 253 5.51 -17.58 34.27
N ALA A 254 6.49 -17.86 35.13
CA ALA A 254 7.84 -17.31 35.00
C ALA A 254 8.64 -17.92 33.84
N VAL A 255 8.48 -19.22 33.57
CA VAL A 255 9.24 -19.93 32.53
C VAL A 255 9.12 -19.26 31.15
N PRO A 256 7.92 -18.94 30.61
CA PRO A 256 7.82 -18.21 29.34
C PRO A 256 8.53 -16.84 29.31
N LEU A 257 8.57 -16.11 30.44
CA LEU A 257 9.26 -14.81 30.51
C LEU A 257 10.79 -14.98 30.47
N VAL A 258 11.31 -15.96 31.20
CA VAL A 258 12.74 -16.33 31.16
C VAL A 258 13.13 -16.81 29.76
N LEU A 259 12.26 -17.59 29.10
CA LEU A 259 12.47 -18.06 27.73
C LEU A 259 12.50 -16.91 26.72
N ILE A 260 11.64 -15.88 26.84
CA ILE A 260 11.71 -14.69 25.96
C ILE A 260 13.08 -13.99 26.04
N GLY A 261 13.73 -13.99 27.21
CA GLY A 261 15.10 -13.47 27.35
C GLY A 261 16.19 -14.41 26.81
N ILE A 262 16.00 -15.73 26.88
CA ILE A 262 17.07 -16.70 26.58
C ILE A 262 17.06 -17.19 25.14
N ILE A 263 15.91 -17.40 24.49
CA ILE A 263 15.85 -18.00 23.15
C ILE A 263 16.62 -17.16 22.10
N PRO A 264 16.45 -15.83 22.02
CA PRO A 264 17.12 -15.04 20.99
C PRO A 264 18.65 -15.06 21.17
N LEU A 265 19.13 -15.08 22.42
CA LEU A 265 20.55 -15.26 22.75
C LEU A 265 21.09 -16.64 22.33
N LEU A 266 20.32 -17.72 22.53
CA LEU A 266 20.73 -19.07 22.08
C LEU A 266 20.73 -19.19 20.55
N CYS A 267 19.76 -18.56 19.88
CA CYS A 267 19.63 -18.57 18.43
C CYS A 267 20.58 -17.60 17.72
N TYR A 268 21.19 -16.63 18.41
CA TYR A 268 22.18 -15.72 17.83
C TYR A 268 23.36 -16.45 17.15
N ASN A 269 23.78 -17.59 17.71
CA ASN A 269 24.82 -18.44 17.13
C ASN A 269 24.42 -19.08 15.78
N LEU A 270 23.15 -19.05 15.39
CA LEU A 270 22.63 -19.48 14.08
C LEU A 270 22.43 -18.30 13.11
N TYR A 271 22.43 -17.07 13.63
CA TYR A 271 21.98 -15.86 12.93
C TYR A 271 22.96 -14.69 13.13
N THR A 272 24.25 -14.98 12.98
CA THR A 272 25.35 -14.04 13.26
C THR A 272 25.38 -12.79 12.36
N SER A 273 24.64 -12.80 11.24
CA SER A 273 24.45 -11.64 10.34
C SER A 273 23.49 -10.58 10.88
N ILE A 274 22.76 -10.87 11.97
CA ILE A 274 21.80 -9.96 12.60
C ILE A 274 22.46 -9.34 13.84
N ARG A 275 22.16 -8.08 14.17
CA ARG A 275 22.65 -7.51 15.43
C ARG A 275 21.97 -8.18 16.61
N ILE A 276 22.71 -8.39 17.71
CA ILE A 276 22.15 -9.04 18.90
C ILE A 276 20.96 -8.28 19.49
N GLU A 277 20.94 -6.95 19.37
CA GLU A 277 19.83 -6.07 19.79
C GLU A 277 18.52 -6.34 19.02
N ASP A 278 18.61 -6.58 17.71
CA ASP A 278 17.45 -6.79 16.82
C ASP A 278 16.81 -8.19 16.99
N MET A 279 17.49 -9.13 17.66
CA MET A 279 17.02 -10.52 17.81
C MET A 279 15.66 -10.66 18.52
N TRP A 280 15.24 -9.66 19.30
CA TRP A 280 13.90 -9.60 19.90
C TRP A 280 12.82 -8.98 19.01
N THR A 281 13.22 -8.24 17.97
CA THR A 281 12.35 -7.47 17.07
C THR A 281 12.33 -7.99 15.63
N VAL A 282 13.11 -9.01 15.26
CA VAL A 282 13.05 -9.57 13.89
C VAL A 282 11.63 -10.00 13.51
N GLY A 283 11.11 -9.40 12.44
CA GLY A 283 9.74 -9.58 11.93
C GLY A 283 8.69 -8.65 12.56
N LEU A 284 9.04 -7.84 13.56
CA LEU A 284 8.21 -6.74 14.04
C LEU A 284 8.50 -5.51 13.16
N TYR A 285 7.46 -4.93 12.58
CA TYR A 285 7.61 -3.75 11.76
C TYR A 285 7.96 -2.53 12.59
N ILE A 286 9.17 -2.01 12.34
CA ILE A 286 9.64 -0.73 12.84
C ILE A 286 9.93 0.10 11.59
N PHE A 287 9.08 1.10 11.32
CA PHE A 287 9.27 2.02 10.20
C PHE A 287 10.32 3.07 10.59
N ALA A 288 11.58 2.71 10.39
CA ALA A 288 12.74 3.56 10.60
C ALA A 288 13.62 3.54 9.35
N ASP A 289 13.79 4.72 8.75
CA ASP A 289 14.88 5.02 7.83
C ASP A 289 15.72 6.17 8.42
N SER A 290 16.92 6.40 7.90
CA SER A 290 17.78 7.50 8.34
C SER A 290 17.54 8.73 7.44
N PRO A 291 16.73 9.74 7.84
CA PRO A 291 16.49 10.17 9.23
C PRO A 291 15.03 10.04 9.75
N ILE A 292 14.10 9.48 8.97
CA ILE A 292 12.66 9.46 9.31
C ILE A 292 12.26 8.16 10.02
N VAL A 293 11.96 8.28 11.32
CA VAL A 293 11.34 7.20 12.11
C VAL A 293 9.83 7.43 12.23
N THR A 294 9.06 6.87 11.30
CA THR A 294 7.59 6.85 11.39
C THR A 294 7.12 5.87 12.46
N PHE A 295 7.13 6.32 13.71
CA PHE A 295 6.47 5.62 14.80
C PHE A 295 4.97 5.38 14.50
N SER A 296 4.33 6.27 13.73
CA SER A 296 2.89 6.27 13.50
C SER A 296 2.37 5.04 12.72
N ARG A 297 3.14 4.49 11.76
CA ARG A 297 2.85 3.21 11.06
C ARG A 297 3.33 1.97 11.81
N THR A 298 4.13 2.16 12.87
CA THR A 298 4.55 1.10 13.79
C THR A 298 3.46 0.81 14.84
N VAL A 299 2.66 1.82 15.22
CA VAL A 299 1.55 1.72 16.19
C VAL A 299 0.55 0.57 15.92
N PRO A 300 0.07 0.29 14.68
CA PRO A 300 -0.83 -0.84 14.43
C PRO A 300 -0.28 -2.20 14.90
N PHE A 301 1.00 -2.47 14.69
CA PHE A 301 1.61 -3.73 15.10
C PHE A 301 1.81 -3.81 16.62
N ILE A 302 2.11 -2.69 17.27
CA ILE A 302 2.14 -2.59 18.74
C ILE A 302 0.75 -2.84 19.33
N ILE A 303 -0.32 -2.25 18.77
CA ILE A 303 -1.70 -2.44 19.26
C ILE A 303 -2.18 -3.88 19.00
N MET A 304 -1.87 -4.45 17.82
CA MET A 304 -2.13 -5.86 17.50
C MET A 304 -1.46 -6.81 18.50
N ALA A 305 -0.21 -6.53 18.90
CA ALA A 305 0.50 -7.30 19.91
C ALA A 305 -0.10 -7.13 21.32
N ALA A 306 -0.45 -5.89 21.70
CA ALA A 306 -0.83 -5.52 23.05
C ALA A 306 -2.29 -5.81 23.41
N VAL A 307 -3.25 -5.70 22.49
CA VAL A 307 -4.67 -5.92 22.79
C VAL A 307 -4.97 -7.35 23.28
N PRO A 308 -4.41 -8.43 22.71
CA PRO A 308 -4.64 -9.79 23.20
C PRO A 308 -4.16 -10.04 24.64
N LEU A 309 -3.31 -9.17 25.21
CA LEU A 309 -2.88 -9.24 26.61
C LEU A 309 -4.07 -9.10 27.58
N VAL A 310 -5.18 -8.44 27.17
CA VAL A 310 -6.40 -8.33 28.02
C VAL A 310 -7.35 -9.52 27.88
N PHE A 311 -7.24 -10.33 26.82
CA PHE A 311 -8.17 -11.45 26.55
C PHE A 311 -8.25 -12.50 27.68
N PRO A 312 -7.15 -12.89 28.37
CA PRO A 312 -7.22 -13.77 29.55
C PRO A 312 -8.06 -13.22 30.71
N PHE A 313 -8.22 -11.91 30.80
CA PHE A 313 -9.00 -11.24 31.85
C PHE A 313 -10.46 -11.07 31.42
N LEU A 314 -10.71 -10.77 30.13
CA LEU A 314 -12.07 -10.74 29.56
C LEU A 314 -12.82 -12.08 29.71
N SER A 315 -12.10 -13.22 29.70
CA SER A 315 -12.69 -14.54 29.92
C SER A 315 -13.29 -14.70 31.33
N LYS A 316 -12.77 -13.97 32.33
CA LYS A 316 -13.23 -14.02 33.74
C LYS A 316 -14.45 -13.15 34.03
N LEU A 317 -14.75 -12.17 33.18
CA LEU A 317 -15.85 -11.22 33.41
C LEU A 317 -17.20 -11.94 33.35
N ASP A 318 -17.85 -12.08 34.52
CA ASP A 318 -18.94 -13.05 34.66
C ASP A 318 -20.35 -12.51 34.35
N GLN A 319 -21.02 -13.18 33.41
CA GLN A 319 -22.20 -12.67 32.72
C GLN A 319 -23.52 -13.21 33.29
N GLY A 320 -23.51 -13.66 34.55
CA GLY A 320 -24.73 -13.86 35.33
C GLY A 320 -25.51 -12.56 35.60
N LYS A 321 -24.85 -11.40 35.47
CA LYS A 321 -25.48 -10.06 35.57
C LYS A 321 -25.73 -9.49 34.17
N ARG A 322 -26.99 -9.13 33.90
CA ARG A 322 -27.45 -8.50 32.65
C ARG A 322 -26.57 -7.33 32.22
N ASP A 323 -26.19 -6.50 33.18
CA ASP A 323 -25.54 -5.21 32.94
C ASP A 323 -24.13 -5.41 32.35
N LEU A 324 -23.41 -6.46 32.75
CA LEU A 324 -22.08 -6.77 32.20
C LEU A 324 -22.12 -7.26 30.74
N ALA A 325 -23.23 -7.87 30.31
CA ALA A 325 -23.44 -8.18 28.91
C ALA A 325 -23.71 -6.92 28.07
N TRP A 326 -24.41 -5.93 28.63
CA TRP A 326 -24.60 -4.62 27.99
C TRP A 326 -23.31 -3.81 27.95
N CYS A 327 -22.53 -3.75 29.05
CA CYS A 327 -21.21 -3.10 29.04
C CYS A 327 -20.28 -3.70 27.99
N GLY A 328 -20.20 -5.04 27.89
CA GLY A 328 -19.38 -5.69 26.87
C GLY A 328 -19.88 -5.42 25.43
N ALA A 329 -21.19 -5.31 25.22
CA ALA A 329 -21.75 -4.94 23.93
C ALA A 329 -21.37 -3.49 23.54
N VAL A 330 -21.51 -2.54 24.47
CA VAL A 330 -21.13 -1.13 24.28
C VAL A 330 -19.63 -1.00 24.00
N ILE A 331 -18.77 -1.72 24.73
CA ILE A 331 -17.31 -1.70 24.51
C ILE A 331 -16.98 -2.32 23.13
N SER A 332 -17.61 -3.43 22.73
CA SER A 332 -17.42 -4.01 21.39
C SER A 332 -17.85 -3.06 20.27
N ILE A 333 -18.95 -2.31 20.44
CA ILE A 333 -19.39 -1.30 19.47
C ILE A 333 -18.40 -0.12 19.43
N ALA A 334 -17.99 0.40 20.59
CA ALA A 334 -17.02 1.49 20.69
C ALA A 334 -15.65 1.11 20.09
N ALA A 335 -15.22 -0.14 20.24
CA ALA A 335 -14.02 -0.67 19.60
C ALA A 335 -14.13 -0.65 18.07
N LEU A 336 -15.24 -1.16 17.51
CA LEU A 336 -15.46 -1.17 16.05
C LEU A 336 -15.59 0.25 15.48
N VAL A 337 -16.30 1.16 16.16
CA VAL A 337 -16.44 2.57 15.75
C VAL A 337 -15.09 3.30 15.83
N GLY A 338 -14.31 3.09 16.91
CA GLY A 338 -12.97 3.66 17.04
C GLY A 338 -12.00 3.15 15.97
N SER A 339 -12.07 1.85 15.63
CA SER A 339 -11.30 1.29 14.52
C SER A 339 -11.73 1.84 13.16
N TYR A 340 -13.03 2.05 12.92
CA TYR A 340 -13.53 2.70 11.71
C TYR A 340 -13.02 4.16 11.58
N MET A 341 -13.14 4.95 12.64
CA MET A 341 -12.62 6.33 12.68
C MET A 341 -11.10 6.39 12.47
N TRP A 342 -10.37 5.34 12.89
CA TRP A 342 -8.93 5.25 12.65
C TRP A 342 -8.60 4.83 11.22
N LEU A 343 -9.32 3.86 10.64
CA LEU A 343 -9.21 3.49 9.22
C LEU A 343 -9.45 4.68 8.31
N GLU A 344 -10.53 5.44 8.55
CA GLU A 344 -10.87 6.62 7.74
C GLU A 344 -9.80 7.73 7.83
N LYS A 345 -9.16 7.89 9.00
CA LYS A 345 -8.03 8.81 9.17
C LYS A 345 -6.72 8.29 8.54
N ARG A 346 -6.62 7.01 8.18
CA ARG A 346 -5.38 6.35 7.73
C ARG A 346 -5.43 5.78 6.31
N ASN A 347 -6.58 5.82 5.65
CA ASN A 347 -6.67 5.42 4.26
C ASN A 347 -5.92 6.45 3.39
N PHE A 348 -4.85 6.05 2.72
CA PHE A 348 -4.04 6.96 1.91
C PHE A 348 -4.78 7.33 0.60
N THR A 349 -5.51 8.45 0.61
CA THR A 349 -6.40 8.87 -0.48
C THR A 349 -5.79 9.96 -1.37
N ASP A 350 -4.70 9.64 -2.06
CA ASP A 350 -4.22 10.43 -3.21
C ASP A 350 -4.70 9.78 -4.53
N HIS A 351 -5.38 10.55 -5.36
CA HIS A 351 -5.82 10.12 -6.68
C HIS A 351 -4.64 9.98 -7.65
N ASN A 352 -3.64 10.85 -7.55
CA ASN A 352 -2.46 10.83 -8.42
C ASN A 352 -1.62 9.57 -8.18
N TYR A 353 -1.35 9.22 -6.91
CA TYR A 353 -0.74 7.96 -6.50
C TYR A 353 -1.38 6.72 -7.14
N GLN A 354 -2.71 6.61 -7.13
CA GLN A 354 -3.40 5.47 -7.75
C GLN A 354 -3.41 5.55 -9.28
N ALA A 355 -3.60 6.73 -9.87
CA ALA A 355 -3.56 6.91 -11.32
C ALA A 355 -2.16 6.64 -11.90
N ALA A 356 -1.08 6.99 -11.21
CA ALA A 356 0.28 6.65 -11.56
C ALA A 356 0.50 5.12 -11.57
N MET A 357 -0.06 4.40 -10.59
CA MET A 357 -0.04 2.92 -10.59
C MET A 357 -0.82 2.32 -11.77
N ARG A 358 -1.97 2.89 -12.13
CA ARG A 358 -2.75 2.45 -13.32
C ARG A 358 -2.03 2.75 -14.63
N MET A 359 -1.41 3.92 -14.78
CA MET A 359 -0.56 4.25 -15.93
C MET A 359 0.66 3.34 -16.03
N TYR A 360 1.38 3.10 -14.91
CA TYR A 360 2.51 2.15 -14.90
C TYR A 360 2.07 0.76 -15.36
N LYS A 361 0.94 0.26 -14.82
CA LYS A 361 0.37 -1.02 -15.24
C LYS A 361 0.04 -1.02 -16.73
N ALA A 362 -0.65 0.01 -17.22
CA ALA A 362 -1.01 0.13 -18.62
C ALA A 362 0.23 0.11 -19.54
N MET A 363 1.32 0.80 -19.17
CA MET A 363 2.59 0.74 -19.90
C MET A 363 3.31 -0.61 -19.77
N ASP A 364 3.22 -1.30 -18.64
CA ASP A 364 3.79 -2.66 -18.49
C ASP A 364 3.00 -3.71 -19.31
N GLU A 365 1.73 -3.41 -19.61
CA GLU A 365 0.80 -4.14 -20.49
C GLU A 365 0.79 -3.61 -21.94
N GLN A 366 1.51 -2.53 -22.25
CA GLN A 366 1.53 -1.79 -23.53
C GLN A 366 0.17 -1.23 -24.02
N ASP A 367 -0.76 -1.07 -23.09
CA ASP A 367 -2.06 -0.42 -23.31
C ASP A 367 -1.89 1.12 -23.28
N TRP A 368 -1.32 1.65 -24.36
CA TRP A 368 -1.03 3.09 -24.50
C TRP A 368 -2.30 3.94 -24.42
N ASP A 369 -3.42 3.46 -24.97
CA ASP A 369 -4.71 4.15 -24.92
C ASP A 369 -5.24 4.26 -23.48
N LYS A 370 -5.17 3.21 -22.68
CA LYS A 370 -5.50 3.27 -21.24
C LYS A 370 -4.60 4.21 -20.46
N ALA A 371 -3.29 4.23 -20.73
CA ALA A 371 -2.38 5.18 -20.10
C ALA A 371 -2.76 6.65 -20.41
N LEU A 372 -3.12 6.94 -21.66
CA LEU A 372 -3.58 8.27 -22.08
C LEU A 372 -4.96 8.63 -21.51
N ASN A 373 -5.90 7.68 -21.47
CA ASN A 373 -7.23 7.89 -20.90
C ASN A 373 -7.17 8.20 -19.39
N GLU A 374 -6.31 7.50 -18.63
CA GLU A 374 -6.06 7.81 -17.22
C GLU A 374 -5.52 9.25 -17.06
N MET A 375 -4.51 9.63 -17.84
CA MET A 375 -3.93 10.99 -17.83
C MET A 375 -4.96 12.08 -18.20
N ALA A 376 -5.85 11.82 -19.15
CA ALA A 376 -6.93 12.72 -19.54
C ALA A 376 -8.04 12.85 -18.47
N SER A 377 -8.21 11.83 -17.62
CA SER A 377 -9.23 11.80 -16.57
C SER A 377 -8.83 12.54 -15.27
N LEU A 378 -7.58 12.99 -15.16
CA LEU A 378 -7.06 13.61 -13.94
C LEU A 378 -7.79 14.90 -13.55
N PRO A 379 -8.20 15.06 -12.27
CA PRO A 379 -8.91 16.26 -11.80
C PRO A 379 -8.01 17.48 -11.54
N GLY A 380 -6.72 17.43 -11.89
CA GLY A 380 -5.74 18.47 -11.56
C GLY A 380 -4.35 18.23 -12.14
N ASP A 381 -3.32 18.77 -11.47
CA ASP A 381 -1.93 18.67 -11.92
C ASP A 381 -1.28 17.33 -11.59
N ALA A 382 -0.50 16.82 -12.54
CA ALA A 382 0.03 15.46 -12.56
C ALA A 382 1.45 15.38 -12.00
N PRO A 383 1.85 14.27 -11.34
CA PRO A 383 3.25 13.98 -11.04
C PRO A 383 4.12 13.96 -12.31
N ARG A 384 5.40 14.31 -12.21
CA ARG A 384 6.32 14.31 -13.37
C ARG A 384 6.42 12.94 -14.03
N GLU A 385 6.38 11.87 -13.24
CA GLU A 385 6.33 10.49 -13.77
C GLU A 385 5.13 10.26 -14.69
N MET A 386 3.94 10.79 -14.36
CA MET A 386 2.74 10.65 -15.21
C MET A 386 2.85 11.47 -16.50
N VAL A 387 3.45 12.66 -16.45
CA VAL A 387 3.73 13.48 -17.64
C VAL A 387 4.66 12.74 -18.62
N ILE A 388 5.71 12.09 -18.11
CA ILE A 388 6.65 11.31 -18.93
C ILE A 388 6.02 10.00 -19.42
N MET A 389 5.27 9.30 -18.57
CA MET A 389 4.50 8.10 -18.96
C MET A 389 3.51 8.42 -20.10
N LYS A 390 2.86 9.59 -20.06
CA LYS A 390 2.04 10.11 -21.17
C LYS A 390 2.89 10.41 -22.41
N ASN A 391 4.05 11.05 -22.29
CA ASN A 391 4.93 11.28 -23.45
C ASN A 391 5.33 9.96 -24.14
N VAL A 392 5.72 8.94 -23.37
CA VAL A 392 6.03 7.60 -23.89
C VAL A 392 4.84 6.98 -24.64
N ALA A 393 3.63 7.08 -24.09
CA ALA A 393 2.43 6.57 -24.74
C ALA A 393 2.10 7.33 -26.05
N LEU A 394 2.27 8.66 -26.08
CA LEU A 394 2.11 9.45 -27.31
C LEU A 394 3.18 9.14 -28.37
N LEU A 395 4.42 8.85 -27.96
CA LEU A 395 5.52 8.48 -28.85
C LEU A 395 5.31 7.10 -29.47
N ASN A 396 4.92 6.09 -28.68
CA ASN A 396 4.60 4.76 -29.20
C ASN A 396 3.32 4.73 -30.05
N LYS A 397 2.48 5.77 -29.98
CA LYS A 397 1.36 5.99 -30.90
C LYS A 397 1.67 6.88 -32.12
N GLY A 398 2.86 7.50 -32.20
CA GLY A 398 3.22 8.44 -33.27
C GLY A 398 2.41 9.74 -33.25
N THR A 399 1.93 10.18 -32.09
CA THR A 399 1.01 11.33 -31.96
C THR A 399 1.59 12.48 -31.12
N ILE A 400 2.82 12.41 -30.62
CA ILE A 400 3.35 13.41 -29.68
C ILE A 400 3.37 14.84 -30.27
N GLY A 401 3.81 15.02 -31.53
CA GLY A 401 3.83 16.32 -32.20
C GLY A 401 2.45 16.97 -32.42
N ASN A 402 1.35 16.23 -32.24
CA ASN A 402 -0.02 16.72 -32.40
C ASN A 402 -0.84 16.77 -31.10
N GLU A 403 -0.41 16.03 -30.07
CA GLU A 403 -1.19 15.82 -28.84
C GLU A 403 -0.47 16.22 -27.55
N MET A 404 0.86 16.42 -27.56
CA MET A 404 1.66 16.58 -26.34
C MET A 404 1.10 17.63 -25.37
N PHE A 405 0.66 18.78 -25.88
CA PHE A 405 0.20 19.91 -25.06
C PHE A 405 -1.31 19.92 -24.78
N LYS A 406 -2.10 19.01 -25.37
CA LYS A 406 -3.53 18.86 -25.06
C LYS A 406 -3.80 18.21 -23.70
N TYR A 407 -2.82 17.48 -23.19
CA TYR A 407 -2.81 16.90 -21.84
C TYR A 407 -2.19 17.84 -20.82
N ASN A 408 -2.32 17.52 -19.53
CA ASN A 408 -1.57 18.24 -18.52
C ASN A 408 -0.05 17.98 -18.65
N ASN A 409 0.73 19.06 -18.60
CA ASN A 409 2.20 19.04 -18.63
C ASN A 409 2.81 19.80 -17.44
N MET A 410 1.98 20.38 -16.58
CA MET A 410 2.40 20.99 -15.32
C MET A 410 2.78 19.88 -14.33
N GLY A 411 3.87 20.07 -13.61
CA GLY A 411 4.33 19.13 -12.58
C GLY A 411 3.77 19.45 -11.22
N LYS A 412 2.98 18.55 -10.65
CA LYS A 412 2.71 18.53 -9.21
C LYS A 412 3.82 17.72 -8.52
N MET A 413 4.39 18.27 -7.45
CA MET A 413 5.17 17.46 -6.50
C MET A 413 4.21 16.53 -5.75
N PRO A 414 4.57 15.26 -5.43
CA PRO A 414 3.69 14.39 -4.66
C PRO A 414 3.35 15.03 -3.31
N GLU A 415 2.11 14.87 -2.84
CA GLU A 415 1.72 15.38 -1.52
C GLU A 415 2.35 14.52 -0.42
N ASN A 416 3.59 14.86 -0.08
CA ASN A 416 4.30 14.30 1.04
C ASN A 416 3.68 14.82 2.34
N ASP A 417 2.79 14.03 2.95
CA ASP A 417 2.44 14.16 4.37
C ASP A 417 3.72 14.01 5.23
N PHE A 418 3.67 14.52 6.47
CA PHE A 418 4.80 14.58 7.40
C PHE A 418 5.41 13.20 7.77
N ASP A 419 4.74 12.10 7.41
CA ASP A 419 5.19 10.72 7.60
C ASP A 419 5.54 9.98 6.28
N THR A 420 5.30 10.55 5.10
CA THR A 420 5.71 9.91 3.82
C THR A 420 7.14 10.27 3.47
N LEU A 421 7.96 9.26 3.15
CA LEU A 421 9.28 9.47 2.54
C LEU A 421 9.13 10.23 1.21
N PHE A 422 10.08 11.12 0.93
CA PHE A 422 10.27 11.65 -0.41
C PHE A 422 10.65 10.47 -1.33
N VAL A 423 9.83 10.21 -2.34
CA VAL A 423 10.09 9.17 -3.34
C VAL A 423 10.69 9.82 -4.59
N HIS A 424 11.84 9.33 -5.03
CA HIS A 424 12.37 9.65 -6.35
C HIS A 424 11.72 8.75 -7.41
N MET A 425 11.62 9.26 -8.64
CA MET A 425 11.08 8.52 -9.78
C MET A 425 11.80 7.16 -10.02
N VAL A 426 13.04 7.03 -9.56
CA VAL A 426 13.87 5.82 -9.70
C VAL A 426 13.40 4.62 -8.87
N GLN A 427 12.64 4.84 -7.79
CA GLN A 427 11.99 3.74 -7.06
C GLN A 427 10.60 3.37 -7.64
N THR A 428 9.95 4.26 -8.40
CA THR A 428 8.58 4.05 -8.92
C THR A 428 8.54 3.54 -10.35
N ALA A 429 8.93 4.39 -11.29
CA ALA A 429 8.59 4.30 -12.71
C ALA A 429 9.81 4.39 -13.62
N ALA A 430 10.91 5.04 -13.19
CA ALA A 430 12.08 5.27 -14.03
C ALA A 430 12.62 3.99 -14.71
N PRO A 431 12.68 2.80 -14.07
CA PRO A 431 13.15 1.60 -14.76
C PRO A 431 12.35 1.26 -16.03
N LEU A 432 11.04 1.48 -16.04
CA LEU A 432 10.19 1.24 -17.22
C LEU A 432 10.21 2.43 -18.18
N ILE A 433 10.29 3.65 -17.66
CA ILE A 433 10.46 4.87 -18.46
C ILE A 433 11.78 4.80 -19.26
N TYR A 434 12.91 4.53 -18.60
CA TYR A 434 14.22 4.34 -19.24
C TYR A 434 14.20 3.25 -20.31
N TYR A 435 13.55 2.11 -20.04
CA TYR A 435 13.36 1.04 -21.03
C TYR A 435 12.65 1.56 -22.29
N TYR A 436 11.50 2.24 -22.15
CA TYR A 436 10.79 2.85 -23.29
C TYR A 436 11.43 4.13 -23.86
N HIS A 437 12.57 4.55 -23.33
CA HIS A 437 13.46 5.53 -23.94
C HIS A 437 14.69 4.87 -24.58
N GLY A 438 14.73 3.54 -24.77
CA GLY A 438 15.92 2.85 -25.31
C GLY A 438 17.15 2.87 -24.39
N LYS A 439 17.01 3.37 -23.16
CA LYS A 439 18.07 3.48 -22.13
C LYS A 439 18.08 2.21 -21.27
N THR A 440 18.28 1.07 -21.93
CA THR A 440 18.30 -0.26 -21.29
C THR A 440 19.39 -0.38 -20.22
N ASN A 441 20.50 0.33 -20.39
CA ASN A 441 21.58 0.45 -19.42
C ASN A 441 21.11 1.10 -18.09
N PHE A 442 20.39 2.22 -18.13
CA PHE A 442 19.80 2.85 -16.94
C PHE A 442 18.64 2.03 -16.35
N SER A 443 17.80 1.45 -17.21
CA SER A 443 16.73 0.53 -16.77
C SER A 443 17.28 -0.67 -16.00
N THR A 444 18.37 -1.27 -16.51
CA THR A 444 19.10 -2.36 -15.87
C THR A 444 19.74 -1.91 -14.57
N ARG A 445 20.47 -0.78 -14.57
CA ARG A 445 21.11 -0.21 -13.38
C ARG A 445 20.10 -0.03 -12.24
N TRP A 446 19.02 0.70 -12.46
CA TRP A 446 18.01 0.93 -11.42
C TRP A 446 17.22 -0.33 -11.04
N SER A 447 16.99 -1.26 -11.98
CA SER A 447 16.39 -2.55 -11.66
C SER A 447 17.30 -3.43 -10.78
N ILE A 448 18.62 -3.32 -10.91
CA ILE A 448 19.60 -3.96 -10.02
C ILE A 448 19.64 -3.24 -8.67
N GLU A 449 19.87 -1.92 -8.65
CA GLU A 449 20.01 -1.14 -7.41
C GLU A 449 18.76 -1.28 -6.51
N ASN A 450 17.55 -1.14 -7.07
CA ASN A 450 16.32 -1.38 -6.32
C ASN A 450 16.18 -2.84 -5.84
N SER A 451 16.68 -3.82 -6.61
CA SER A 451 16.62 -5.24 -6.20
C SER A 451 17.66 -5.64 -5.15
N VAL A 452 18.76 -4.89 -5.04
CA VAL A 452 19.76 -5.05 -3.98
C VAL A 452 19.28 -4.40 -2.69
N GLU A 453 18.69 -3.20 -2.77
CA GLU A 453 18.32 -2.39 -1.59
C GLU A 453 16.96 -2.78 -0.98
N TYR A 454 15.98 -3.20 -1.79
CA TYR A 454 14.63 -3.57 -1.35
C TYR A 454 14.29 -5.07 -1.58
N GLY A 455 15.18 -5.80 -2.25
CA GLY A 455 14.97 -7.19 -2.67
C GLY A 455 14.34 -7.32 -4.06
N TYR A 456 14.46 -8.51 -4.66
CA TYR A 456 13.89 -8.78 -5.98
C TYR A 456 12.38 -8.54 -6.03
N SER A 457 11.91 -8.06 -7.17
CA SER A 457 10.49 -7.88 -7.50
C SER A 457 10.19 -8.39 -8.91
N TYR A 458 8.94 -8.79 -9.17
CA TYR A 458 8.54 -9.14 -10.55
C TYR A 458 8.73 -7.96 -11.50
N ARG A 459 8.48 -6.72 -11.03
CA ARG A 459 8.69 -5.47 -11.78
C ARG A 459 10.13 -5.35 -12.28
N ASN A 460 11.11 -5.47 -11.39
CA ASN A 460 12.53 -5.36 -11.75
C ASN A 460 12.97 -6.55 -12.63
N LEU A 461 12.55 -7.77 -12.32
CA LEU A 461 12.88 -8.96 -13.11
C LEU A 461 12.33 -8.90 -14.54
N LYS A 462 11.13 -8.35 -14.77
CA LYS A 462 10.61 -8.10 -16.13
C LYS A 462 11.48 -7.11 -16.90
N ASN A 463 11.91 -6.02 -16.26
CA ASN A 463 12.72 -4.99 -16.92
C ASN A 463 14.14 -5.50 -17.23
N LEU A 464 14.74 -6.28 -16.33
CA LEU A 464 16.00 -6.96 -16.56
C LEU A 464 15.92 -7.96 -17.72
N ALA A 465 14.86 -8.78 -17.78
CA ALA A 465 14.63 -9.68 -18.90
C ALA A 465 14.46 -8.92 -20.24
N ARG A 466 13.66 -7.85 -20.25
CA ARG A 466 13.46 -6.99 -21.43
C ARG A 466 14.76 -6.35 -21.92
N CYS A 467 15.56 -5.78 -21.02
CA CYS A 467 16.83 -5.14 -21.38
C CYS A 467 17.82 -6.17 -21.92
N ALA A 468 18.00 -7.31 -21.24
CA ALA A 468 18.89 -8.37 -21.70
C ALA A 468 18.50 -8.96 -23.07
N LEU A 469 17.20 -8.98 -23.42
CA LEU A 469 16.74 -9.35 -24.77
C LEU A 469 17.13 -8.30 -25.82
N ILE A 470 16.98 -7.01 -25.52
CA ILE A 470 17.33 -5.89 -26.40
C ILE A 470 18.85 -5.77 -26.59
N ASP A 471 19.63 -5.83 -25.52
CA ASP A 471 21.10 -5.68 -25.53
C ASP A 471 21.84 -6.93 -26.05
N GLY A 472 21.13 -8.01 -26.39
CA GLY A 472 21.72 -9.24 -26.92
C GLY A 472 22.27 -10.21 -25.86
N GLU A 473 22.09 -9.93 -24.57
CA GLU A 473 22.55 -10.74 -23.43
C GLU A 473 21.66 -11.98 -23.19
N MET A 474 21.55 -12.86 -24.19
CA MET A 474 20.61 -13.98 -24.21
C MET A 474 20.74 -14.93 -23.02
N GLU A 475 21.96 -15.13 -22.49
CA GLU A 475 22.20 -15.91 -21.26
C GLU A 475 21.65 -15.25 -20.00
N MET A 476 21.66 -13.91 -19.91
CA MET A 476 21.05 -13.19 -18.79
C MET A 476 19.53 -13.15 -18.95
N ALA A 477 19.04 -12.87 -20.16
CA ALA A 477 17.62 -12.94 -20.49
C ALA A 477 17.04 -14.33 -20.13
N LYS A 478 17.70 -15.41 -20.52
CA LYS A 478 17.28 -16.79 -20.20
C LYS A 478 17.21 -17.05 -18.71
N ARG A 479 18.15 -16.52 -17.91
CA ARG A 479 18.11 -16.62 -16.44
C ARG A 479 16.91 -15.88 -15.85
N TYR A 480 16.71 -14.61 -16.20
CA TYR A 480 15.59 -13.80 -15.69
C TYR A 480 14.23 -14.38 -16.10
N LEU A 481 14.10 -14.83 -17.35
CA LEU A 481 12.88 -15.49 -17.84
C LEU A 481 12.65 -16.84 -17.16
N THR A 482 13.69 -17.65 -16.91
CA THR A 482 13.55 -18.92 -16.18
C THR A 482 13.08 -18.69 -14.73
N ILE A 483 13.54 -17.62 -14.07
CA ILE A 483 13.04 -17.23 -12.74
C ILE A 483 11.53 -16.91 -12.83
N LEU A 484 11.11 -16.11 -13.80
CA LEU A 484 9.71 -15.71 -13.99
C LEU A 484 8.80 -16.87 -14.44
N GLN A 485 9.32 -17.85 -15.20
CA GLN A 485 8.62 -19.08 -15.57
C GLN A 485 8.19 -19.88 -14.34
N ASN A 486 8.98 -19.90 -13.27
CA ASN A 486 8.70 -20.63 -12.03
C ASN A 486 7.68 -19.95 -11.10
N THR A 487 7.12 -18.80 -11.50
CA THR A 487 6.02 -18.09 -10.80
C THR A 487 4.65 -18.65 -11.18
N LEU A 488 3.57 -18.11 -10.59
CA LEU A 488 2.18 -18.38 -11.02
C LEU A 488 1.73 -17.43 -12.15
N TYR A 489 1.79 -16.12 -11.93
CA TYR A 489 1.15 -15.13 -12.81
C TYR A 489 2.03 -14.58 -13.94
N TYR A 490 3.36 -14.68 -13.82
CA TYR A 490 4.30 -14.17 -14.83
C TYR A 490 4.85 -15.27 -15.76
N ARG A 491 4.44 -16.53 -15.55
CA ARG A 491 4.89 -17.69 -16.34
C ARG A 491 4.60 -17.54 -17.83
N ALA A 492 3.36 -17.24 -18.21
CA ALA A 492 2.97 -17.15 -19.62
C ALA A 492 3.72 -16.03 -20.37
N TRP A 493 4.03 -14.91 -19.69
CA TRP A 493 4.85 -13.84 -20.25
C TRP A 493 6.31 -14.30 -20.43
N ALA A 494 6.86 -15.05 -19.49
CA ALA A 494 8.21 -15.61 -19.63
C ALA A 494 8.29 -16.65 -20.75
N GLU A 495 7.30 -17.55 -20.86
CA GLU A 495 7.22 -18.61 -21.88
C GLU A 495 7.00 -18.05 -23.28
N HIS A 496 6.33 -16.90 -23.42
CA HIS A 496 6.23 -16.15 -24.67
C HIS A 496 7.60 -15.69 -25.19
N LEU A 497 8.50 -15.28 -24.29
CA LEU A 497 9.79 -14.65 -24.62
C LEU A 497 10.99 -15.61 -24.64
N LEU A 498 10.94 -16.73 -23.91
CA LEU A 498 12.02 -17.72 -23.86
C LEU A 498 12.57 -18.16 -25.24
N PRO A 499 11.75 -18.36 -26.30
CA PRO A 499 12.26 -18.74 -27.63
C PRO A 499 13.26 -17.75 -28.23
N ILE A 500 13.17 -16.45 -27.90
CA ILE A 500 14.11 -15.42 -28.37
C ILE A 500 15.53 -15.72 -27.84
N THR A 501 15.65 -16.25 -26.63
CA THR A 501 16.95 -16.59 -26.02
C THR A 501 17.69 -17.75 -26.70
N GLU A 502 16.98 -18.52 -27.54
CA GLU A 502 17.55 -19.63 -28.32
C GLU A 502 17.69 -19.28 -29.81
N ASN A 503 16.95 -18.27 -30.28
CA ASN A 503 17.04 -17.72 -31.62
C ASN A 503 16.77 -16.19 -31.61
N PRO A 504 17.81 -15.35 -31.44
CA PRO A 504 17.65 -13.90 -31.23
C PRO A 504 16.93 -13.17 -32.37
N GLU A 505 17.07 -13.66 -33.60
CA GLU A 505 16.38 -13.12 -34.79
C GLU A 505 14.85 -13.16 -34.66
N LEU A 506 14.29 -13.99 -33.75
CA LEU A 506 12.87 -13.98 -33.45
C LEU A 506 12.38 -12.66 -32.85
N ILE A 507 13.23 -11.84 -32.19
CA ILE A 507 12.81 -10.57 -31.56
C ILE A 507 12.13 -9.62 -32.55
N LYS A 508 12.47 -9.70 -33.84
CA LYS A 508 11.87 -8.93 -34.95
C LYS A 508 10.42 -9.31 -35.27
N LYS A 509 9.84 -10.27 -34.54
CA LYS A 509 8.43 -10.71 -34.62
C LYS A 509 7.61 -10.31 -33.39
N TYR A 510 8.20 -9.58 -32.45
CA TYR A 510 7.60 -9.19 -31.17
C TYR A 510 7.51 -7.66 -31.13
N PRO A 511 6.35 -7.07 -31.49
CA PRO A 511 6.19 -5.61 -31.56
C PRO A 511 6.53 -4.88 -30.26
N GLU A 512 6.46 -5.57 -29.11
CA GLU A 512 6.82 -5.06 -27.79
C GLU A 512 8.29 -4.60 -27.63
N PHE A 513 9.14 -4.93 -28.60
CA PHE A 513 10.55 -4.53 -28.65
C PHE A 513 10.87 -3.53 -29.77
N ASP A 514 9.97 -3.26 -30.71
CA ASP A 514 10.34 -2.58 -31.97
C ASP A 514 10.79 -1.13 -31.77
N SER A 515 10.01 -0.32 -31.04
CA SER A 515 10.36 1.09 -30.75
C SER A 515 11.61 1.20 -29.87
N VAL A 516 11.71 0.33 -28.85
CA VAL A 516 12.86 0.29 -27.94
C VAL A 516 14.14 -0.12 -28.67
N ARG A 517 14.06 -1.08 -29.60
CA ARG A 517 15.18 -1.53 -30.42
C ARG A 517 15.63 -0.44 -31.40
N GLU A 518 14.72 0.22 -32.13
CA GLU A 518 15.09 1.33 -33.02
C GLU A 518 15.82 2.43 -32.26
N LEU A 519 15.30 2.87 -31.11
CA LEU A 519 15.98 3.84 -30.24
C LEU A 519 17.34 3.33 -29.79
N ARG A 520 17.41 2.09 -29.28
CA ARG A 520 18.64 1.51 -28.70
C ARG A 520 19.76 1.34 -29.72
N ASP A 521 19.43 0.96 -30.95
CA ASP A 521 20.38 0.80 -32.07
C ASP A 521 20.92 2.17 -32.55
N ASN A 522 20.15 3.24 -32.35
CA ASN A 522 20.47 4.61 -32.80
C ASN A 522 21.13 5.51 -31.73
N MET A 523 21.45 4.96 -30.55
CA MET A 523 21.97 5.72 -29.40
C MET A 523 23.23 5.12 -28.76
N GLY A 524 24.00 5.99 -28.10
CA GLY A 524 25.22 5.60 -27.39
C GLY A 524 24.92 4.79 -26.11
N THR A 525 25.74 3.76 -25.86
CA THR A 525 25.57 2.81 -24.74
C THR A 525 26.14 3.28 -23.40
N ALA A 526 26.72 4.48 -23.35
CA ALA A 526 27.45 4.98 -22.19
C ALA A 526 26.53 5.12 -20.97
N LEU A 527 27.07 4.73 -19.80
CA LEU A 527 26.48 5.02 -18.50
C LEU A 527 27.17 6.27 -17.93
N ASP A 528 26.48 7.38 -18.04
CA ASP A 528 26.76 8.64 -17.36
C ASP A 528 25.97 8.76 -16.04
N GLY A 529 26.20 9.83 -15.28
CA GLY A 529 25.48 10.11 -14.05
C GLY A 529 24.10 10.72 -14.32
N ASP A 530 23.06 10.19 -13.68
CA ASP A 530 21.71 10.76 -13.67
C ASP A 530 21.32 11.40 -12.33
N ASP A 531 22.13 11.23 -11.29
CA ASP A 531 21.91 11.72 -9.91
C ASP A 531 20.52 11.38 -9.32
N GLY A 532 19.87 10.32 -9.83
CA GLY A 532 18.48 9.96 -9.51
C GLY A 532 17.41 10.78 -10.24
N LEU A 533 17.79 11.85 -10.94
CA LEU A 533 16.91 12.81 -11.62
C LEU A 533 16.55 12.34 -13.04
N CYS A 534 15.84 11.21 -13.13
CA CYS A 534 15.47 10.55 -14.40
C CYS A 534 14.91 11.51 -15.45
N GLU A 535 14.01 12.42 -15.08
CA GLU A 535 13.44 13.39 -16.01
C GLU A 535 14.51 14.34 -16.59
N MET A 536 15.35 14.92 -15.73
CA MET A 536 16.38 15.88 -16.13
C MET A 536 17.42 15.22 -17.05
N TYR A 537 17.80 13.97 -16.74
CA TYR A 537 18.66 13.17 -17.60
C TYR A 537 18.07 12.98 -19.01
N LEU A 538 16.81 12.54 -19.09
CA LEU A 538 16.15 12.27 -20.37
C LEU A 538 15.97 13.56 -21.19
N ILE A 539 15.53 14.64 -20.53
CA ILE A 539 15.40 15.96 -21.16
C ILE A 539 16.74 16.37 -21.80
N ASN A 540 17.83 16.36 -21.04
CA ASN A 540 19.14 16.80 -21.52
C ASN A 540 19.69 15.88 -22.61
N TYR A 541 19.59 14.56 -22.44
CA TYR A 541 20.12 13.60 -23.42
C TYR A 541 19.40 13.70 -24.76
N PHE A 542 18.06 13.67 -24.77
CA PHE A 542 17.31 13.68 -26.03
C PHE A 542 17.34 15.04 -26.72
N SER A 543 17.28 16.15 -25.99
CA SER A 543 17.37 17.47 -26.61
C SER A 543 18.73 17.71 -27.26
N HIS A 544 19.82 17.20 -26.68
CA HIS A 544 21.18 17.38 -27.21
C HIS A 544 21.59 16.32 -28.24
N THR A 545 20.92 15.17 -28.30
CA THR A 545 21.19 14.13 -29.31
C THR A 545 20.94 14.62 -30.73
N MET A 546 21.81 14.22 -31.68
CA MET A 546 21.69 14.48 -33.11
C MET A 546 21.82 13.15 -33.87
N ASN A 547 20.75 12.72 -34.52
CA ASN A 547 20.68 11.51 -35.35
C ASN A 547 20.02 11.88 -36.70
N LYS A 548 20.42 11.24 -37.81
CA LYS A 548 19.95 11.59 -39.17
C LYS A 548 19.20 10.45 -39.87
N ASP A 549 18.90 9.37 -39.15
CA ASP A 549 18.66 8.05 -39.74
C ASP A 549 17.41 7.38 -39.14
N SER A 550 17.08 7.66 -37.88
CA SER A 550 15.85 7.23 -37.20
C SER A 550 14.82 8.35 -37.12
N LYS A 551 13.60 8.06 -37.61
CA LYS A 551 12.44 8.94 -37.47
C LYS A 551 11.93 9.00 -36.03
N LEU A 552 11.90 7.85 -35.36
CA LEU A 552 11.45 7.76 -33.98
C LEU A 552 12.35 8.58 -33.04
N LEU A 553 13.67 8.47 -33.19
CA LEU A 553 14.60 9.27 -32.38
C LEU A 553 14.48 10.77 -32.65
N GLN A 554 14.15 11.17 -33.89
CA GLN A 554 13.87 12.58 -34.20
C GLN A 554 12.63 13.12 -33.49
N GLU A 555 11.50 12.39 -33.48
CA GLU A 555 10.30 12.74 -32.69
C GLU A 555 10.64 12.93 -31.20
N TYR A 556 11.46 12.04 -30.60
CA TYR A 556 11.95 12.23 -29.23
C TYR A 556 12.78 13.51 -29.10
N THR A 557 13.81 13.71 -29.93
CA THR A 557 14.73 14.86 -29.79
C THR A 557 14.02 16.21 -29.95
N LEU A 558 13.07 16.31 -30.88
CA LEU A 558 12.30 17.52 -31.12
C LEU A 558 11.27 17.77 -30.01
N ALA A 559 10.56 16.74 -29.55
CA ALA A 559 9.65 16.86 -28.40
C ALA A 559 10.38 17.31 -27.13
N TYR A 560 11.59 16.78 -26.87
CA TYR A 560 12.40 17.16 -25.71
C TYR A 560 13.04 18.56 -25.84
N ALA A 561 13.37 19.03 -27.05
CA ALA A 561 13.77 20.42 -27.28
C ALA A 561 12.63 21.40 -26.94
N LEU A 562 11.38 21.09 -27.30
CA LEU A 562 10.21 21.91 -26.90
C LEU A 562 10.02 21.96 -25.38
N ILE A 563 10.33 20.88 -24.66
CA ILE A 563 10.25 20.84 -23.19
C ILE A 563 11.34 21.72 -22.56
N GLN A 564 12.57 21.75 -23.10
CA GLN A 564 13.62 22.69 -22.66
C GLN A 564 13.34 24.15 -23.03
N LYS A 565 12.50 24.39 -24.05
CA LYS A 565 12.14 25.72 -24.57
C LYS A 565 13.28 26.51 -25.22
N ASP A 566 14.41 25.87 -25.51
CA ASP A 566 15.57 26.47 -26.16
C ASP A 566 15.34 26.67 -27.68
N ILE A 567 15.47 27.92 -28.13
CA ILE A 567 15.20 28.34 -29.52
C ILE A 567 16.24 27.79 -30.50
N GLN A 568 17.53 27.82 -30.11
CA GLN A 568 18.63 27.40 -30.97
C GLN A 568 18.65 25.89 -31.12
N LEU A 569 18.34 25.18 -30.03
CA LEU A 569 18.23 23.72 -30.00
C LEU A 569 17.01 23.23 -30.79
N PHE A 570 15.87 23.91 -30.66
CA PHE A 570 14.68 23.66 -31.47
C PHE A 570 14.99 23.72 -32.96
N TRP A 571 15.58 24.81 -33.46
CA TRP A 571 15.82 24.96 -34.91
C TRP A 571 16.70 23.85 -35.48
N GLN A 572 17.73 23.43 -34.74
CA GLN A 572 18.59 22.30 -35.14
C GLN A 572 17.82 20.98 -35.27
N ARG A 573 16.88 20.68 -34.35
CA ARG A 573 16.08 19.44 -34.41
C ARG A 573 14.95 19.54 -35.44
N PHE A 574 14.25 20.67 -35.48
CA PHE A 574 13.17 20.93 -36.44
C PHE A 574 13.63 20.81 -37.90
N MET A 575 14.82 21.31 -38.23
CA MET A 575 15.35 21.21 -39.59
C MET A 575 15.78 19.78 -39.98
N LEU A 576 16.22 18.94 -39.03
CA LEU A 576 16.44 17.50 -39.28
C LEU A 576 15.11 16.76 -39.43
N TYR A 577 14.15 17.04 -38.55
CA TYR A 577 12.81 16.49 -38.61
C TYR A 577 12.14 16.75 -39.96
N ALA A 578 12.16 18.00 -40.44
CA ALA A 578 11.56 18.41 -41.71
C ALA A 578 12.28 17.81 -42.94
N GLN A 579 13.57 17.47 -42.83
CA GLN A 579 14.30 16.75 -43.88
C GLN A 579 13.89 15.27 -43.95
N LEU A 580 13.70 14.62 -42.80
CA LEU A 580 13.38 13.19 -42.71
C LEU A 580 11.90 12.87 -42.96
N HIS A 581 11.00 13.79 -42.62
CA HIS A 581 9.55 13.67 -42.84
C HIS A 581 9.10 14.48 -44.07
N SER A 582 9.99 14.60 -45.07
CA SER A 582 9.72 15.39 -46.28
C SER A 582 8.55 14.79 -47.08
N GLY A 583 7.48 15.58 -47.25
CA GLY A 583 6.24 15.16 -47.90
C GLY A 583 5.15 14.64 -46.94
N GLU A 584 5.44 14.53 -45.64
CA GLU A 584 4.45 14.18 -44.61
C GLU A 584 3.81 15.46 -43.99
N PRO A 585 2.58 15.38 -43.47
CA PRO A 585 1.95 16.51 -42.78
C PRO A 585 2.74 16.88 -41.51
N MET A 586 3.23 18.12 -41.43
CA MET A 586 3.96 18.61 -40.27
C MET A 586 3.05 18.67 -39.03
N PRO A 587 3.43 18.04 -37.89
CA PRO A 587 2.60 18.07 -36.69
C PRO A 587 2.32 19.47 -36.15
N ASP A 588 1.13 19.68 -35.60
CA ASP A 588 0.62 21.02 -35.24
C ASP A 588 1.50 21.71 -34.18
N HIS A 589 1.97 21.03 -33.13
CA HIS A 589 2.85 21.64 -32.13
C HIS A 589 4.23 22.03 -32.68
N TYR A 590 4.69 21.39 -33.76
CA TYR A 590 5.96 21.72 -34.41
C TYR A 590 5.79 22.98 -35.29
N GLN A 591 4.62 23.17 -35.91
CA GLN A 591 4.25 24.41 -36.57
C GLN A 591 4.06 25.56 -35.56
N GLU A 592 3.36 25.32 -34.44
CA GLU A 592 3.18 26.29 -33.34
C GLU A 592 4.52 26.80 -32.80
N ALA A 593 5.49 25.90 -32.63
CA ALA A 593 6.85 26.23 -32.20
C ALA A 593 7.63 27.05 -33.23
N ALA A 594 7.61 26.64 -34.50
CA ALA A 594 8.29 27.37 -35.56
C ALA A 594 7.71 28.79 -35.76
N LEU A 595 6.39 28.94 -35.65
CA LEU A 595 5.70 30.25 -35.68
C LEU A 595 6.08 31.13 -34.48
N LEU A 596 6.04 30.57 -33.27
CA LEU A 596 6.43 31.31 -32.07
C LEU A 596 7.89 31.75 -32.15
N TYR A 597 8.81 30.83 -32.42
CA TYR A 597 10.24 31.10 -32.40
C TYR A 597 10.71 32.00 -33.55
N GLY A 598 10.15 31.84 -34.75
CA GLY A 598 10.41 32.78 -35.85
C GLY A 598 9.86 34.19 -35.62
N SER A 599 8.93 34.37 -34.68
CA SER A 599 8.49 35.71 -34.24
C SER A 599 9.35 36.32 -33.14
N LEU A 600 9.98 35.48 -32.30
CA LEU A 600 10.85 35.92 -31.19
C LEU A 600 12.27 36.21 -31.66
N GLU A 601 12.80 35.44 -32.60
CA GLU A 601 14.12 35.65 -33.21
C GLU A 601 14.02 35.67 -34.75
N PRO A 602 13.44 36.71 -35.38
CA PRO A 602 13.24 36.75 -36.85
C PRO A 602 14.54 36.73 -37.67
N GLU A 603 15.67 37.10 -37.06
CA GLU A 603 17.00 37.05 -37.67
C GLU A 603 17.60 35.62 -37.68
N SER A 604 17.02 34.67 -36.93
CA SER A 604 17.54 33.30 -36.81
C SER A 604 17.11 32.37 -37.95
N MET A 605 15.91 32.56 -38.50
CA MET A 605 15.30 31.67 -39.49
C MET A 605 14.18 32.36 -40.27
N ASP A 606 14.25 32.36 -41.61
CA ASP A 606 13.11 32.77 -42.44
C ASP A 606 12.06 31.64 -42.52
N ILE A 607 10.96 31.83 -41.80
CA ILE A 607 9.83 30.90 -41.75
C ILE A 607 8.76 31.19 -42.82
N SER A 608 8.89 32.26 -43.62
CA SER A 608 7.82 32.73 -44.52
C SER A 608 7.47 31.72 -45.62
N SER A 609 8.46 30.96 -46.09
CA SER A 609 8.36 29.92 -47.10
C SER A 609 7.91 28.56 -46.57
N MET A 610 7.80 28.37 -45.24
CA MET A 610 7.46 27.08 -44.65
C MET A 610 5.97 26.75 -44.79
N PRO A 611 5.60 25.48 -45.10
CA PRO A 611 4.24 25.07 -45.47
C PRO A 611 3.31 24.88 -44.26
N PHE A 612 3.27 25.84 -43.34
CA PHE A 612 2.36 25.78 -42.19
C PHE A 612 0.89 25.96 -42.62
N ARG A 613 0.00 25.24 -41.93
CA ARG A 613 -1.45 25.29 -42.12
C ARG A 613 -2.02 26.69 -41.80
N PRO A 614 -3.00 27.20 -42.58
CA PRO A 614 -3.69 28.45 -42.27
C PRO A 614 -4.25 28.48 -40.84
N GLU A 615 -4.92 27.41 -40.41
CA GLU A 615 -5.55 27.32 -39.08
C GLU A 615 -4.55 27.56 -37.93
N VAL A 616 -3.31 27.05 -38.03
CA VAL A 616 -2.28 27.22 -36.99
C VAL A 616 -1.72 28.65 -37.01
N ARG A 617 -1.58 29.26 -38.19
CA ARG A 617 -1.20 30.68 -38.35
C ARG A 617 -2.25 31.61 -37.75
N GLU A 618 -3.54 31.36 -38.02
CA GLU A 618 -4.66 32.12 -37.48
C GLU A 618 -4.77 31.97 -35.95
N SER A 619 -4.63 30.73 -35.44
CA SER A 619 -4.63 30.45 -33.99
C SER A 619 -3.50 31.19 -33.27
N TYR A 620 -2.29 31.20 -33.85
CA TYR A 620 -1.14 31.92 -33.29
C TYR A 620 -1.34 33.45 -33.29
N GLN A 621 -1.88 34.03 -34.37
CA GLN A 621 -2.23 35.45 -34.42
C GLN A 621 -3.32 35.81 -33.40
N GLY A 622 -4.33 34.95 -33.24
CA GLY A 622 -5.37 35.10 -32.20
C GLY A 622 -4.80 35.08 -30.78
N PHE A 623 -3.80 34.22 -30.52
CA PHE A 623 -3.09 34.18 -29.24
C PHE A 623 -2.33 35.48 -28.98
N GLN A 624 -1.55 35.99 -29.95
CA GLN A 624 -0.84 37.26 -29.82
C GLN A 624 -1.82 38.41 -29.51
N GLN A 625 -2.91 38.53 -30.28
CA GLN A 625 -3.92 39.59 -30.08
C GLN A 625 -4.58 39.51 -28.70
N MET A 626 -5.02 38.32 -28.26
CA MET A 626 -5.63 38.15 -26.95
C MET A 626 -4.63 38.41 -25.80
N SER A 627 -3.37 37.96 -25.93
CA SER A 627 -2.33 38.24 -24.94
C SER A 627 -2.08 39.74 -24.79
N HIS A 628 -1.97 40.48 -25.90
CA HIS A 628 -1.80 41.94 -25.86
C HIS A 628 -3.01 42.64 -25.23
N GLN A 629 -4.24 42.22 -25.53
CA GLN A 629 -5.45 42.80 -24.94
C GLN A 629 -5.54 42.58 -23.42
N LEU A 630 -5.26 41.37 -22.94
CA LEU A 630 -5.32 41.06 -21.51
C LEU A 630 -4.21 41.79 -20.73
N LEU A 631 -2.98 41.83 -21.25
CA LEU A 631 -1.89 42.61 -20.66
C LEU A 631 -2.19 44.13 -20.65
N ALA A 632 -2.78 44.66 -21.73
CA ALA A 632 -3.18 46.08 -21.80
C ALA A 632 -4.29 46.46 -20.81
N SER A 633 -5.09 45.48 -20.34
CA SER A 633 -6.08 45.67 -19.27
C SER A 633 -5.48 45.70 -17.85
N GLY A 634 -4.17 45.48 -17.71
CA GLY A 634 -3.46 45.50 -16.42
C GLY A 634 -3.51 44.20 -15.62
N MET A 635 -3.87 43.07 -16.25
CA MET A 635 -3.76 41.75 -15.62
C MET A 635 -2.30 41.31 -15.49
N ASP A 636 -1.96 40.62 -14.40
CA ASP A 636 -0.65 39.99 -14.25
C ASP A 636 -0.50 38.74 -15.14
N ALA A 637 0.74 38.29 -15.35
CA ALA A 637 1.05 37.19 -16.25
C ALA A 637 0.40 35.84 -15.85
N LYS A 638 0.04 35.65 -14.57
CA LYS A 638 -0.65 34.43 -14.11
C LYS A 638 -2.13 34.50 -14.44
N ALA A 639 -2.79 35.63 -14.15
CA ALA A 639 -4.19 35.87 -14.53
C ALA A 639 -4.40 35.80 -16.05
N VAL A 640 -3.46 36.32 -16.84
CA VAL A 640 -3.44 36.16 -18.30
C VAL A 640 -3.34 34.68 -18.68
N GLY A 641 -2.41 33.92 -18.09
CA GLY A 641 -2.25 32.49 -18.34
C GLY A 641 -3.50 31.66 -18.03
N GLU A 642 -4.14 31.92 -16.89
CA GLU A 642 -5.39 31.27 -16.49
C GLU A 642 -6.54 31.60 -17.45
N ALA A 643 -6.72 32.88 -17.82
CA ALA A 643 -7.75 33.30 -18.77
C ALA A 643 -7.54 32.71 -20.18
N MET A 644 -6.29 32.60 -20.64
CA MET A 644 -5.96 32.02 -21.95
C MET A 644 -5.99 30.48 -21.97
N LYS A 645 -6.00 29.80 -20.81
CA LYS A 645 -5.95 28.33 -20.73
C LYS A 645 -7.15 27.65 -21.40
N VAL A 646 -8.33 28.30 -21.42
CA VAL A 646 -9.54 27.76 -22.07
C VAL A 646 -9.39 27.69 -23.59
N SER A 647 -8.95 28.79 -24.21
CA SER A 647 -8.83 28.88 -25.68
C SER A 647 -7.54 28.26 -26.22
N TYR A 648 -6.45 28.33 -25.46
CA TYR A 648 -5.09 28.05 -25.94
C TYR A 648 -4.29 27.10 -25.04
N GLY A 649 -4.82 26.62 -23.91
CA GLY A 649 -4.09 25.74 -22.99
C GLY A 649 -3.66 24.40 -23.58
N HIS A 650 -4.12 24.07 -24.79
CA HIS A 650 -3.80 22.88 -25.54
C HIS A 650 -2.60 23.03 -26.51
N THR A 651 -1.96 24.21 -26.56
CA THR A 651 -0.93 24.58 -27.57
C THR A 651 0.46 24.76 -26.96
N PHE A 652 1.49 24.64 -27.80
CA PHE A 652 2.87 24.88 -27.39
C PHE A 652 3.10 26.31 -26.89
N TYR A 653 2.51 27.33 -27.51
CA TYR A 653 2.77 28.72 -27.13
C TYR A 653 2.17 29.09 -25.76
N TRP A 654 1.04 28.49 -25.36
CA TRP A 654 0.56 28.63 -23.98
C TRP A 654 1.50 27.92 -22.99
N PHE A 655 1.93 26.70 -23.32
CA PHE A 655 2.92 25.96 -22.51
C PHE A 655 4.22 26.76 -22.36
N TYR A 656 4.74 27.34 -23.43
CA TYR A 656 5.96 28.16 -23.45
C TYR A 656 5.87 29.32 -22.46
N PHE A 657 4.85 30.18 -22.58
CA PHE A 657 4.74 31.40 -21.79
C PHE A 657 4.29 31.20 -20.34
N PHE A 658 3.47 30.18 -20.04
CA PHE A 658 2.79 30.06 -18.74
C PHE A 658 3.21 28.86 -17.88
N CYS A 659 3.80 27.80 -18.45
CA CYS A 659 4.34 26.68 -17.66
C CYS A 659 5.83 26.92 -17.33
N ARG A 660 6.14 27.79 -16.37
CA ARG A 660 7.53 28.21 -16.07
C ARG A 660 8.24 27.36 -15.02
N ASP A 661 7.50 26.84 -14.05
CA ASP A 661 8.07 26.22 -12.84
C ASP A 661 8.02 24.68 -12.90
N ILE A 662 8.73 24.08 -13.87
CA ILE A 662 8.87 22.62 -13.95
C ILE A 662 9.95 22.16 -12.97
N HIS A 663 9.51 21.72 -11.79
CA HIS A 663 10.37 21.05 -10.82
C HIS A 663 10.42 19.54 -11.09
N SER A 664 11.53 19.05 -11.65
CA SER A 664 11.89 17.63 -11.70
C SER A 664 12.43 17.16 -10.34
N TYR A 665 12.22 15.88 -10.01
CA TYR A 665 12.55 15.25 -8.71
C TYR A 665 12.83 13.74 -8.83
#